data_AF-A0A2E7CC64-F1
#
_entry.id   AF-A0A2E7CC64-F1
#
_cell.length_a   1.000
_cell.length_b   1.000
_cell.length_c   1.000
_cell.angle_alpha   90.00
_cell.angle_beta   90.00
_cell.angle_gamma   90.00
#
_symmetry.space_group_name_H-M   'P 1'
#
loop_
_entity.id
_entity.type
_entity.pdbx_description
1 polymer ?
#
loop_
_entity_poly.entity_id
_entity_poly.type
_entity_poly.pdbx_seq_one_letter_code
_entity_poly.pdbx_strand_id
1 'polypeptide(L)'
;MRLLYESKFKIFKMKQFLLFLIAMLTSGIASANFVGLESELVTESEYGNVYRVYATFDNPTDELVAIYALETAPINVTCSTQFFQSGVGSALATGINPAFLPFFPDLAFDSWFTIGSENSNGSSDIQQVGMDEYFTAFEAGNGFTIDTFIGGSIFLIPDLSVDAEAGDDLKVLIGQFTTDGEVSLCLNFQWDDADANTFNDEGYCITFPGGAVVPGCTDPNANNYDPIATEDNGTCEYDDECSGADQVVLASNYAYSPNSVSVSVGSTVAWSNTGGFHNVNGDINTLTGESFGNPEAFFLNAVSGGGDGVCIGTYTFNIPGVYNYDCSIGSHAANGMVGTIIVGTGGCTNAGALNYNPNADYDDGSCQSTGGGGDDLVLGLSYELVASNPMGDGQHTYRLYVDFATNDVEVTAVYGTDTTPWEMSSTSANGFYNQTVGADFGGSINPMFFPVFPELEYDSWFTIGAGPGDEDGLNSAFDSELSSLDDFNSGGDFIVNTFVGGSIFVVPGANDQGVPINGKVLLGQFTTSGLVTALVNVQYRNAAQESLYAEGLTITFPQATTGCTDIDACNYDPAAELDDGSCLENDLCGDCGGDNSTCQGCTDATACNYDADAVIDDGSCLQNDLCGDCGGDNSTCQGCTDATACNYDSDAVVDDGSCLQNDLCGECGGDNSTCQGCTDEAACNYNSDAVVDNGTCEYPEEFYNCNGCINDADVDGVCDELEVLGCTSPGADNYNSDATEDDFSCTYLEGMVLGLSYEEVAENAMGTGQSTYRLYVNFPNNDVEVTAMYGTDIAPWEILSTADDGFFNYEVGADFGGSINPMFFAVFPELEYDSWFTIGAEPGDDDGLNSAFDSELTSLDDFNSGDDFIVNTFVGGSVFVVPGANDQGIPVDGKVLLGQFTTSGIVTALINIQFRDADQVSYYAEGMSITFPAPGLGCTDDTACNYDPDAVIDNGCVYPEEFYNCDGCINDIDADGVCDELEIEGCTDASACNYDSNATDDNDSCLQNDLCGVCGGDNSSCSGCTDSAACNYDSSATLDDGSCVYPDMYYDCNGNCLNDSDGDGVCDELEILGCTDAEADNYNEDATDEDGSCQYLGCTNPNAENYDEGANLDDGSCIVLGCTNPAADNYNIEATDDDGSCEATGCTYQGATNYDAINTSDDGSCIFLGCTDSVAINFIVHANSDDGSCVYEECTGESDCPFDANGDGEIGSADLLEFLVAYGQACENL
;
A
#
# COMPACT_ATOMS: atom_id res chain seq x y z
N MET A 1 -58.66 -18.99 -65.42
CA MET A 1 -58.20 -20.36 -65.77
C MET A 1 -57.27 -20.23 -66.97
N ARG A 2 -56.01 -20.70 -66.86
CA ARG A 2 -54.86 -20.47 -67.77
C ARG A 2 -54.45 -19.00 -67.97
N LEU A 3 -53.41 -18.58 -67.23
CA LEU A 3 -52.35 -17.61 -67.61
C LEU A 3 -51.75 -17.00 -66.33
N LEU A 4 -50.81 -17.71 -65.68
CA LEU A 4 -49.84 -17.17 -64.71
C LEU A 4 -48.67 -18.17 -64.48
N TYR A 5 -48.32 -19.00 -65.49
CA TYR A 5 -47.38 -20.15 -65.35
C TYR A 5 -46.16 -20.12 -66.31
N GLU A 6 -45.75 -18.97 -66.88
CA GLU A 6 -44.62 -18.93 -67.84
C GLU A 6 -43.72 -17.67 -67.76
N SER A 7 -43.07 -17.40 -66.60
CA SER A 7 -41.89 -16.49 -66.58
C SER A 7 -40.67 -17.00 -65.81
N LYS A 8 -40.74 -18.16 -65.13
CA LYS A 8 -39.60 -18.75 -64.38
C LYS A 8 -38.65 -19.67 -65.19
N PHE A 9 -38.73 -19.72 -66.53
CA PHE A 9 -37.99 -20.72 -67.34
C PHE A 9 -36.81 -20.19 -68.20
N LYS A 10 -36.33 -18.95 -67.99
CA LYS A 10 -35.22 -18.39 -68.81
C LYS A 10 -33.95 -17.95 -68.06
N ILE A 11 -33.89 -18.01 -66.73
CA ILE A 11 -32.67 -17.66 -65.95
C ILE A 11 -31.89 -18.91 -65.48
N PHE A 12 -32.51 -20.10 -65.54
CA PHE A 12 -31.90 -21.37 -65.10
C PHE A 12 -30.83 -21.95 -66.05
N LYS A 13 -30.67 -21.42 -67.28
CA LYS A 13 -29.72 -21.94 -68.28
C LYS A 13 -28.40 -21.18 -68.43
N MET A 14 -28.16 -20.14 -67.63
CA MET A 14 -26.86 -19.44 -67.61
C MET A 14 -25.99 -19.78 -66.39
N LYS A 15 -26.56 -20.34 -65.32
CA LYS A 15 -25.78 -20.88 -64.18
C LYS A 15 -25.12 -22.24 -64.46
N GLN A 16 -25.62 -23.01 -65.43
CA GLN A 16 -25.10 -24.36 -65.72
C GLN A 16 -23.88 -24.41 -66.67
N PHE A 17 -23.49 -23.28 -67.29
CA PHE A 17 -22.28 -23.24 -68.13
C PHE A 17 -21.06 -22.66 -67.39
N LEU A 18 -21.26 -22.01 -66.24
CA LEU A 18 -20.16 -21.48 -65.41
C LEU A 18 -19.73 -22.48 -64.33
N LEU A 19 -20.62 -23.35 -63.83
CA LEU A 19 -20.25 -24.46 -62.94
C LEU A 19 -19.44 -25.58 -63.64
N PHE A 20 -19.53 -25.71 -64.97
CA PHE A 20 -18.78 -26.74 -65.70
C PHE A 20 -17.32 -26.33 -66.00
N LEU A 21 -16.94 -25.07 -65.74
CA LEU A 21 -15.57 -24.57 -65.94
C LEU A 21 -14.76 -24.47 -64.63
N ILE A 22 -15.42 -24.49 -63.48
CA ILE A 22 -14.74 -24.48 -62.17
C ILE A 22 -14.48 -25.92 -61.67
N ALA A 23 -15.28 -26.90 -62.10
CA ALA A 23 -15.07 -28.32 -61.77
C ALA A 23 -13.95 -29.03 -62.59
N MET A 24 -13.14 -28.30 -63.37
CA MET A 24 -11.95 -28.85 -64.05
C MET A 24 -10.61 -28.38 -63.45
N LEU A 25 -10.62 -27.71 -62.29
CA LEU A 25 -9.40 -27.25 -61.63
C LEU A 25 -9.14 -27.82 -60.23
N THR A 26 -9.98 -28.73 -59.74
CA THR A 26 -9.69 -29.53 -58.55
C THR A 26 -10.05 -30.99 -58.80
N SER A 27 -9.21 -31.69 -59.56
CA SER A 27 -9.03 -33.12 -59.33
C SER A 27 -8.29 -33.29 -58.02
N GLY A 28 -9.00 -33.09 -56.90
CA GLY A 28 -8.59 -33.61 -55.61
C GLY A 28 -8.75 -35.13 -55.69
N ILE A 29 -7.64 -35.80 -55.49
CA ILE A 29 -7.55 -37.25 -55.32
C ILE A 29 -8.50 -37.58 -54.16
N ALA A 30 -9.46 -38.49 -54.35
CA ALA A 30 -10.13 -39.09 -53.20
C ALA A 30 -9.05 -39.88 -52.46
N SER A 31 -8.60 -39.37 -51.33
CA SER A 31 -7.63 -40.02 -50.45
C SER A 31 -8.34 -41.18 -49.76
N ALA A 32 -7.76 -42.38 -49.83
CA ALA A 32 -8.19 -43.54 -49.05
C ALA A 32 -7.76 -43.30 -47.60
N ASN A 33 -8.69 -42.95 -46.72
CA ASN A 33 -8.38 -42.60 -45.34
C ASN A 33 -9.05 -43.57 -44.37
N PHE A 34 -8.25 -44.03 -43.40
CA PHE A 34 -8.77 -44.57 -42.16
C PHE A 34 -9.60 -43.49 -41.44
N VAL A 35 -10.80 -43.84 -41.00
CA VAL A 35 -11.78 -42.89 -40.43
C VAL A 35 -11.73 -42.90 -38.90
N GLY A 36 -11.49 -44.06 -38.29
CA GLY A 36 -11.48 -44.20 -36.83
C GLY A 36 -11.86 -45.59 -36.33
N LEU A 37 -12.10 -45.68 -35.02
CA LEU A 37 -12.54 -46.91 -34.34
C LEU A 37 -14.00 -46.80 -33.90
N GLU A 38 -14.71 -47.92 -33.97
CA GLU A 38 -16.08 -48.05 -33.46
C GLU A 38 -16.22 -49.31 -32.60
N SER A 39 -17.05 -49.26 -31.55
CA SER A 39 -17.41 -50.43 -30.75
C SER A 39 -18.91 -50.73 -30.85
N GLU A 40 -19.24 -52.02 -30.81
CA GLU A 40 -20.60 -52.53 -30.83
C GLU A 40 -20.81 -53.48 -29.65
N LEU A 41 -21.84 -53.25 -28.84
CA LEU A 41 -22.30 -54.22 -27.84
C LEU A 41 -23.03 -55.38 -28.54
N VAL A 42 -22.42 -56.56 -28.53
CA VAL A 42 -22.95 -57.77 -29.18
C VAL A 42 -23.99 -58.49 -28.32
N THR A 43 -23.66 -58.68 -27.04
CA THR A 43 -24.54 -59.35 -26.07
C THR A 43 -24.07 -59.11 -24.64
N GLU A 44 -24.98 -59.28 -23.69
CA GLU A 44 -24.66 -59.36 -22.26
C GLU A 44 -24.52 -60.83 -21.85
N SER A 45 -23.58 -61.15 -20.97
CA SER A 45 -23.32 -62.51 -20.49
C SER A 45 -23.13 -62.54 -18.96
N GLU A 46 -23.04 -63.75 -18.38
CA GLU A 46 -22.70 -63.88 -16.96
C GLU A 46 -21.24 -63.49 -16.63
N TYR A 47 -20.40 -63.31 -17.66
CA TYR A 47 -18.99 -62.95 -17.56
C TYR A 47 -18.74 -61.45 -17.85
N GLY A 48 -19.80 -60.68 -18.09
CA GLY A 48 -19.72 -59.28 -18.52
C GLY A 48 -20.35 -59.02 -19.89
N ASN A 49 -20.23 -57.79 -20.35
CA ASN A 49 -20.68 -57.33 -21.66
C ASN A 49 -19.66 -57.72 -22.73
N VAL A 50 -20.16 -58.17 -23.88
CA VAL A 50 -19.34 -58.60 -25.01
C VAL A 50 -19.37 -57.51 -26.07
N TYR A 51 -18.23 -56.88 -26.30
CA TYR A 51 -18.05 -55.85 -27.31
C TYR A 51 -17.26 -56.38 -28.50
N ARG A 52 -17.62 -55.93 -29.70
CA ARG A 52 -16.79 -56.05 -30.89
C ARG A 52 -16.29 -54.68 -31.29
N VAL A 53 -15.03 -54.61 -31.67
CA VAL A 53 -14.41 -53.34 -32.10
C VAL A 53 -14.02 -53.46 -33.55
N TYR A 54 -14.28 -52.40 -34.31
CA TYR A 54 -14.04 -52.32 -35.75
C TYR A 54 -13.18 -51.12 -36.09
N ALA A 55 -12.26 -51.32 -37.03
CA ALA A 55 -11.59 -50.26 -37.79
C ALA A 55 -12.51 -49.79 -38.92
N THR A 56 -12.71 -48.48 -39.05
CA THR A 56 -13.59 -47.88 -40.07
C THR A 56 -12.78 -47.16 -41.15
N PHE A 57 -13.24 -47.27 -42.40
CA PHE A 57 -12.57 -46.71 -43.59
C PHE A 57 -13.55 -45.87 -44.41
N ASP A 58 -13.05 -45.01 -45.29
CA ASP A 58 -13.91 -44.20 -46.18
C ASP A 58 -14.16 -44.87 -47.55
N ASN A 59 -13.55 -46.03 -47.79
CA ASN A 59 -13.67 -46.78 -49.04
C ASN A 59 -13.88 -48.30 -48.78
N PRO A 60 -14.88 -48.93 -49.41
CA PRO A 60 -15.20 -50.35 -49.20
C PRO A 60 -14.14 -51.34 -49.67
N THR A 61 -13.14 -50.89 -50.42
CA THR A 61 -12.06 -51.75 -50.94
C THR A 61 -10.76 -51.67 -50.14
N ASP A 62 -10.72 -50.86 -49.08
CA ASP A 62 -9.51 -50.72 -48.28
C ASP A 62 -9.31 -51.98 -47.42
N GLU A 63 -8.09 -52.53 -47.42
CA GLU A 63 -7.73 -53.76 -46.71
C GLU A 63 -6.87 -53.41 -45.49
N LEU A 64 -7.30 -53.79 -44.28
CA LEU A 64 -6.47 -53.64 -43.08
C LEU A 64 -5.38 -54.72 -43.08
N VAL A 65 -4.12 -54.30 -43.06
CA VAL A 65 -2.95 -55.19 -43.22
C VAL A 65 -2.24 -55.45 -41.91
N ALA A 66 -2.13 -54.46 -41.02
CA ALA A 66 -1.47 -54.64 -39.73
C ALA A 66 -2.01 -53.75 -38.61
N ILE A 67 -1.92 -54.27 -37.39
CA ILE A 67 -2.01 -53.54 -36.14
C ILE A 67 -0.64 -53.63 -35.47
N TYR A 68 0.02 -52.50 -35.23
CA TYR A 68 1.44 -52.49 -34.83
C TYR A 68 1.74 -51.52 -33.69
N ALA A 69 2.81 -51.82 -32.95
CA ALA A 69 3.33 -51.03 -31.86
C ALA A 69 4.83 -50.80 -32.04
N LEU A 70 5.27 -49.58 -31.76
CA LEU A 70 6.66 -49.16 -31.70
C LEU A 70 6.90 -48.45 -30.37
N GLU A 71 8.16 -48.28 -29.98
CA GLU A 71 8.54 -47.47 -28.80
C GLU A 71 8.00 -46.03 -28.89
N THR A 72 7.98 -45.45 -30.10
CA THR A 72 7.47 -44.09 -30.36
C THR A 72 5.97 -44.04 -30.63
N ALA A 73 5.32 -45.19 -30.80
CA ALA A 73 3.89 -45.31 -31.11
C ALA A 73 3.35 -46.53 -30.35
N PRO A 74 3.20 -46.43 -29.01
CA PRO A 74 2.86 -47.57 -28.19
C PRO A 74 1.41 -48.01 -28.44
N ILE A 75 1.16 -49.32 -28.35
CA ILE A 75 -0.20 -49.84 -28.21
C ILE A 75 -0.53 -49.96 -26.73
N ASN A 76 -1.70 -49.48 -26.34
CA ASN A 76 -2.21 -49.65 -24.99
C ASN A 76 -3.58 -50.34 -24.99
N VAL A 77 -3.69 -51.46 -24.28
CA VAL A 77 -4.92 -52.23 -24.12
C VAL A 77 -5.18 -52.35 -22.64
N THR A 78 -6.16 -51.61 -22.14
CA THR A 78 -6.50 -51.58 -20.72
C THR A 78 -7.94 -51.97 -20.48
N CYS A 79 -8.19 -52.52 -19.30
CA CYS A 79 -9.52 -52.77 -18.79
C CYS A 79 -9.52 -52.37 -17.31
N SER A 80 -10.54 -51.63 -16.89
CA SER A 80 -10.72 -51.23 -15.49
C SER A 80 -10.96 -52.41 -14.55
N THR A 81 -11.39 -53.56 -15.09
CA THR A 81 -11.50 -54.84 -14.38
C THR A 81 -10.58 -55.89 -15.02
N GLN A 82 -11.13 -56.94 -15.64
CA GLN A 82 -10.37 -58.01 -16.29
C GLN A 82 -11.05 -58.46 -17.57
N PHE A 83 -10.26 -58.90 -18.56
CA PHE A 83 -10.79 -59.56 -19.75
C PHE A 83 -11.16 -61.01 -19.42
N PHE A 84 -12.34 -61.44 -19.86
CA PHE A 84 -12.73 -62.84 -19.75
C PHE A 84 -12.02 -63.69 -20.81
N GLN A 85 -11.38 -64.78 -20.36
CA GLN A 85 -10.70 -65.77 -21.19
C GLN A 85 -11.17 -67.20 -20.89
N SER A 86 -11.53 -67.95 -21.91
CA SER A 86 -11.95 -69.35 -21.83
C SER A 86 -10.73 -70.27 -21.70
N GLY A 87 -10.84 -71.32 -20.89
CA GLY A 87 -9.76 -72.30 -20.71
C GLY A 87 -9.44 -73.15 -21.94
N VAL A 88 -10.24 -73.03 -23.01
CA VAL A 88 -10.00 -73.64 -24.34
C VAL A 88 -9.95 -72.57 -25.45
N GLY A 89 -9.80 -71.30 -25.06
CA GLY A 89 -9.73 -70.11 -25.90
C GLY A 89 -8.37 -69.85 -26.54
N SER A 90 -8.24 -68.67 -27.15
CA SER A 90 -7.04 -68.23 -27.85
C SER A 90 -7.05 -66.72 -28.08
N ALA A 91 -5.91 -66.07 -27.87
CA ALA A 91 -5.73 -64.61 -28.04
C ALA A 91 -6.03 -64.11 -29.45
N LEU A 92 -6.00 -65.01 -30.44
CA LEU A 92 -6.37 -64.74 -31.83
C LEU A 92 -7.63 -65.51 -32.22
N ALA A 93 -8.54 -64.82 -32.93
CA ALA A 93 -9.80 -65.37 -33.42
C ALA A 93 -9.62 -66.64 -34.26
N THR A 94 -8.57 -66.70 -35.08
CA THR A 94 -8.28 -67.86 -35.94
C THR A 94 -8.01 -69.15 -35.15
N GLY A 95 -7.67 -69.04 -33.86
CA GLY A 95 -7.55 -70.16 -32.93
C GLY A 95 -8.89 -70.68 -32.40
N ILE A 96 -9.97 -69.89 -32.52
CA ILE A 96 -11.31 -70.25 -32.05
C ILE A 96 -11.97 -71.19 -33.05
N ASN A 97 -12.19 -72.44 -32.67
CA ASN A 97 -12.84 -73.44 -33.51
C ASN A 97 -14.35 -73.54 -33.23
N PRO A 98 -15.24 -73.12 -34.14
CA PRO A 98 -16.68 -73.13 -33.90
C PRO A 98 -17.27 -74.52 -33.64
N ALA A 99 -16.58 -75.60 -34.03
CA ALA A 99 -17.01 -76.96 -33.72
C ALA A 99 -16.93 -77.29 -32.21
N PHE A 100 -16.21 -76.50 -31.42
CA PHE A 100 -16.07 -76.65 -29.96
C PHE A 100 -17.16 -75.92 -29.16
N LEU A 101 -17.84 -74.92 -29.74
CA LEU A 101 -18.91 -74.15 -29.07
C LEU A 101 -20.04 -75.02 -28.46
N PRO A 102 -20.49 -76.14 -29.07
CA PRO A 102 -21.50 -76.99 -28.45
C PRO A 102 -21.01 -77.76 -27.20
N PHE A 103 -19.69 -77.87 -27.01
CA PHE A 103 -19.06 -78.60 -25.92
C PHE A 103 -18.51 -77.69 -24.83
N PHE A 104 -18.09 -76.48 -25.20
CA PHE A 104 -17.58 -75.42 -24.33
C PHE A 104 -18.30 -74.12 -24.68
N PRO A 105 -19.50 -73.88 -24.10
CA PRO A 105 -20.33 -72.72 -24.44
C PRO A 105 -19.69 -71.37 -24.06
N ASP A 106 -18.81 -71.38 -23.07
CA ASP A 106 -18.02 -70.24 -22.59
C ASP A 106 -17.04 -69.71 -23.64
N LEU A 107 -16.60 -70.56 -24.59
CA LEU A 107 -15.74 -70.17 -25.71
C LEU A 107 -16.39 -69.10 -26.61
N ALA A 108 -17.72 -68.94 -26.59
CA ALA A 108 -18.39 -67.88 -27.36
C ALA A 108 -18.08 -66.47 -26.83
N PHE A 109 -17.67 -66.37 -25.56
CA PHE A 109 -17.42 -65.11 -24.85
C PHE A 109 -15.93 -64.83 -24.68
N ASP A 110 -15.05 -65.70 -25.18
CA ASP A 110 -13.60 -65.53 -25.16
C ASP A 110 -13.19 -64.16 -25.74
N SER A 111 -12.17 -63.52 -25.13
CA SER A 111 -11.66 -62.24 -25.61
C SER A 111 -10.47 -62.46 -26.54
N TRP A 112 -10.47 -61.86 -27.72
CA TRP A 112 -9.46 -62.12 -28.74
C TRP A 112 -9.28 -60.95 -29.71
N PHE A 113 -8.10 -60.89 -30.33
CA PHE A 113 -7.77 -59.98 -31.42
C PHE A 113 -7.92 -60.66 -32.78
N THR A 114 -8.15 -59.86 -33.81
CA THR A 114 -8.19 -60.32 -35.20
C THR A 114 -7.88 -59.20 -36.19
N ILE A 115 -7.80 -59.57 -37.46
CA ILE A 115 -7.96 -58.67 -38.59
C ILE A 115 -8.99 -59.37 -39.48
N GLY A 116 -10.24 -58.90 -39.41
CA GLY A 116 -11.37 -59.37 -40.20
C GLY A 116 -12.11 -60.59 -39.67
N SER A 117 -11.44 -61.74 -39.54
CA SER A 117 -12.13 -63.02 -39.28
C SER A 117 -12.58 -63.20 -37.83
N GLU A 118 -13.78 -63.74 -37.63
CA GLU A 118 -14.34 -64.02 -36.29
C GLU A 118 -13.90 -65.36 -35.67
N ASN A 119 -13.38 -66.29 -36.48
CA ASN A 119 -13.01 -67.64 -36.03
C ASN A 119 -12.17 -68.39 -37.09
N SER A 120 -11.81 -69.64 -36.79
CA SER A 120 -11.02 -70.52 -37.67
C SER A 120 -11.66 -70.90 -39.02
N ASN A 121 -12.91 -70.50 -39.31
CA ASN A 121 -13.53 -70.68 -40.63
C ASN A 121 -13.38 -69.47 -41.55
N GLY A 122 -12.90 -68.34 -41.03
CA GLY A 122 -12.65 -67.13 -41.81
C GLY A 122 -11.43 -67.24 -42.73
N SER A 123 -11.21 -66.24 -43.57
CA SER A 123 -10.11 -66.19 -44.52
C SER A 123 -8.81 -65.58 -43.99
N SER A 124 -8.84 -64.92 -42.82
CA SER A 124 -7.69 -64.22 -42.23
C SER A 124 -6.54 -65.18 -41.94
N ASP A 125 -5.37 -64.94 -42.54
CA ASP A 125 -4.11 -65.66 -42.29
C ASP A 125 -3.19 -64.88 -41.35
N ILE A 126 -3.78 -64.39 -40.27
CA ILE A 126 -3.14 -63.50 -39.31
C ILE A 126 -1.86 -64.11 -38.71
N GLN A 127 -0.79 -63.32 -38.70
CA GLN A 127 0.52 -63.65 -38.15
C GLN A 127 0.88 -62.66 -37.04
N GLN A 128 1.75 -63.06 -36.12
CA GLN A 128 2.22 -62.20 -35.03
C GLN A 128 3.75 -62.19 -34.95
N VAL A 129 4.32 -61.04 -34.60
CA VAL A 129 5.74 -60.87 -34.24
C VAL A 129 5.82 -60.01 -32.98
N GLY A 130 6.62 -60.44 -32.00
CA GLY A 130 6.80 -59.68 -30.73
C GLY A 130 5.62 -59.75 -29.75
N MET A 131 4.54 -60.47 -30.08
CA MET A 131 3.30 -60.49 -29.27
C MET A 131 3.26 -61.55 -28.15
N ASP A 132 4.20 -62.49 -28.10
CA ASP A 132 4.08 -63.70 -27.26
C ASP A 132 3.93 -63.40 -25.75
N GLU A 133 4.68 -62.45 -25.22
CA GLU A 133 4.62 -62.06 -23.80
C GLU A 133 3.33 -61.30 -23.48
N TYR A 134 2.91 -60.39 -24.36
CA TYR A 134 1.70 -59.58 -24.20
C TYR A 134 0.43 -60.41 -24.33
N PHE A 135 0.38 -61.35 -25.27
CA PHE A 135 -0.71 -62.31 -25.35
C PHE A 135 -0.72 -63.28 -24.18
N THR A 136 0.43 -63.59 -23.57
CA THR A 136 0.43 -64.35 -22.31
C THR A 136 -0.24 -63.56 -21.17
N ALA A 137 -0.01 -62.24 -21.10
CA ALA A 137 -0.68 -61.37 -20.12
C ALA A 137 -2.18 -61.22 -20.40
N PHE A 138 -2.56 -61.08 -21.67
CA PHE A 138 -3.95 -61.00 -22.13
C PHE A 138 -4.73 -62.28 -21.87
N GLU A 139 -4.14 -63.45 -22.12
CA GLU A 139 -4.71 -64.77 -21.80
C GLU A 139 -4.85 -65.00 -20.29
N ALA A 140 -4.11 -64.24 -19.46
CA ALA A 140 -4.29 -64.22 -18.00
C ALA A 140 -5.39 -63.24 -17.55
N GLY A 141 -6.09 -62.59 -18.49
CA GLY A 141 -7.18 -61.64 -18.24
C GLY A 141 -6.74 -60.20 -17.98
N ASN A 142 -5.46 -59.87 -18.20
CA ASN A 142 -4.93 -58.53 -17.95
C ASN A 142 -4.86 -57.70 -19.24
N GLY A 143 -4.86 -56.37 -19.09
CA GLY A 143 -4.40 -55.46 -20.13
C GLY A 143 -2.88 -55.55 -20.34
N PHE A 144 -2.40 -54.91 -21.40
CA PHE A 144 -0.98 -54.80 -21.70
C PHE A 144 -0.68 -53.51 -22.47
N THR A 145 0.58 -53.07 -22.36
CA THR A 145 1.14 -51.96 -23.13
C THR A 145 2.38 -52.46 -23.85
N ILE A 146 2.54 -52.07 -25.11
CA ILE A 146 3.72 -52.38 -25.92
C ILE A 146 4.41 -51.06 -26.29
N ASP A 147 5.45 -50.73 -25.56
CA ASP A 147 6.25 -49.50 -25.69
C ASP A 147 7.75 -49.81 -25.87
N THR A 148 8.08 -51.06 -26.20
CA THR A 148 9.48 -51.50 -26.29
C THR A 148 10.09 -51.27 -27.68
N PHE A 149 11.42 -51.11 -27.74
CA PHE A 149 12.18 -51.02 -28.99
C PHE A 149 11.97 -52.20 -29.95
N ILE A 150 11.68 -53.41 -29.44
CA ILE A 150 11.37 -54.58 -30.28
C ILE A 150 9.99 -54.44 -30.95
N GLY A 151 9.09 -53.67 -30.31
CA GLY A 151 7.71 -53.48 -30.72
C GLY A 151 6.87 -54.75 -30.66
N GLY A 152 5.73 -54.72 -31.32
CA GLY A 152 4.84 -55.86 -31.50
C GLY A 152 3.91 -55.62 -32.66
N SER A 153 3.60 -56.64 -33.45
CA SER A 153 2.62 -56.50 -34.51
C SER A 153 1.83 -57.77 -34.76
N ILE A 154 0.59 -57.55 -35.17
CA ILE A 154 -0.29 -58.54 -35.75
C ILE A 154 -0.55 -58.09 -37.19
N PHE A 155 -0.28 -58.95 -38.16
CA PHE A 155 -0.35 -58.58 -39.58
C PHE A 155 -0.81 -59.75 -40.45
N LEU A 156 -1.22 -59.44 -41.67
CA LEU A 156 -1.50 -60.42 -42.71
C LEU A 156 -0.71 -60.13 -43.98
N ILE A 157 -0.74 -61.06 -44.93
CA ILE A 157 -0.20 -60.83 -46.26
C ILE A 157 -1.32 -60.21 -47.11
N PRO A 158 -1.11 -59.01 -47.70
CA PRO A 158 -2.13 -58.33 -48.51
C PRO A 158 -2.69 -59.19 -49.64
N ASP A 159 -3.91 -58.89 -50.07
CA ASP A 159 -4.68 -59.56 -51.15
C ASP A 159 -5.01 -61.05 -50.90
N LEU A 160 -4.75 -61.59 -49.70
CA LEU A 160 -5.02 -62.99 -49.38
C LEU A 160 -6.27 -63.20 -48.53
N SER A 161 -6.73 -62.17 -47.81
CA SER A 161 -7.78 -62.28 -46.79
C SER A 161 -8.96 -61.39 -47.12
N VAL A 162 -9.99 -61.93 -47.77
CA VAL A 162 -11.21 -61.18 -48.11
C VAL A 162 -11.94 -60.60 -46.90
N ASP A 163 -11.77 -61.22 -45.72
CA ASP A 163 -12.37 -60.72 -44.47
C ASP A 163 -11.67 -59.44 -43.94
N ALA A 164 -10.48 -59.09 -44.45
CA ALA A 164 -9.74 -57.90 -44.05
C ALA A 164 -10.07 -56.66 -44.90
N GLU A 165 -10.88 -56.81 -45.95
CA GLU A 165 -11.41 -55.70 -46.76
C GLU A 165 -12.62 -55.06 -46.05
N ALA A 166 -12.69 -53.73 -46.03
CA ALA A 166 -13.71 -52.97 -45.29
C ALA A 166 -15.15 -53.22 -45.76
N GLY A 167 -15.36 -53.65 -47.01
CA GLY A 167 -16.67 -54.05 -47.53
C GLY A 167 -17.72 -52.92 -47.57
N ASP A 168 -18.97 -53.28 -47.89
CA ASP A 168 -20.07 -52.30 -48.03
C ASP A 168 -20.43 -51.58 -46.72
N ASP A 169 -20.06 -52.16 -45.57
CA ASP A 169 -20.22 -51.60 -44.23
C ASP A 169 -19.02 -50.79 -43.75
N LEU A 170 -17.97 -50.69 -44.57
CA LEU A 170 -16.77 -49.88 -44.36
C LEU A 170 -16.01 -50.23 -43.07
N LYS A 171 -16.11 -51.48 -42.62
CA LYS A 171 -15.64 -51.94 -41.30
C LYS A 171 -14.79 -53.19 -41.42
N VAL A 172 -13.68 -53.21 -40.70
CA VAL A 172 -12.88 -54.42 -40.49
C VAL A 172 -12.85 -54.74 -39.01
N LEU A 173 -13.23 -55.95 -38.63
CA LEU A 173 -13.24 -56.40 -37.24
C LEU A 173 -11.81 -56.50 -36.71
N ILE A 174 -11.55 -55.94 -35.52
CA ILE A 174 -10.21 -55.97 -34.89
C ILE A 174 -10.15 -56.77 -33.59
N GLY A 175 -11.30 -57.04 -32.96
CA GLY A 175 -11.34 -57.92 -31.79
C GLY A 175 -12.70 -58.03 -31.13
N GLN A 176 -12.82 -59.01 -30.24
CA GLN A 176 -13.93 -59.19 -29.32
C GLN A 176 -13.40 -59.11 -27.89
N PHE A 177 -14.05 -58.31 -27.04
CA PHE A 177 -13.64 -58.09 -25.66
C PHE A 177 -14.84 -58.28 -24.73
N THR A 178 -14.70 -59.22 -23.80
CA THR A 178 -15.73 -59.49 -22.79
C THR A 178 -15.24 -59.05 -21.42
N THR A 179 -15.97 -58.14 -20.79
CA THR A 179 -15.64 -57.62 -19.45
C THR A 179 -16.88 -57.01 -18.77
N ASP A 180 -16.85 -56.90 -17.44
CA ASP A 180 -17.81 -56.16 -16.62
C ASP A 180 -17.37 -54.71 -16.31
N GLY A 181 -16.17 -54.32 -16.77
CA GLY A 181 -15.62 -52.98 -16.66
C GLY A 181 -15.54 -52.25 -18.00
N GLU A 182 -14.97 -51.06 -17.96
CA GLU A 182 -14.62 -50.25 -19.12
C GLU A 182 -13.31 -50.75 -19.77
N VAL A 183 -13.29 -50.85 -21.11
CA VAL A 183 -12.12 -51.19 -21.93
C VAL A 183 -11.65 -49.93 -22.65
N SER A 184 -10.34 -49.65 -22.62
CA SER A 184 -9.72 -48.61 -23.43
C SER A 184 -8.62 -49.21 -24.31
N LEU A 185 -8.73 -49.00 -25.62
CA LEU A 185 -7.82 -49.49 -26.64
C LEU A 185 -7.22 -48.29 -27.38
N CYS A 186 -5.90 -48.15 -27.36
CA CYS A 186 -5.14 -47.23 -28.21
C CYS A 186 -4.27 -48.04 -29.16
N LEU A 187 -4.56 -47.97 -30.46
CA LEU A 187 -4.01 -48.84 -31.51
C LEU A 187 -3.48 -48.04 -32.70
N ASN A 188 -2.51 -48.62 -33.41
CA ASN A 188 -1.98 -48.07 -34.66
C ASN A 188 -2.25 -49.04 -35.81
N PHE A 189 -2.52 -48.50 -36.99
CA PHE A 189 -3.03 -49.26 -38.13
C PHE A 189 -2.18 -49.05 -39.39
N GLN A 190 -2.10 -50.10 -40.19
CA GLN A 190 -1.60 -50.05 -41.56
C GLN A 190 -2.63 -50.71 -42.48
N TRP A 191 -2.94 -50.07 -43.60
CA TRP A 191 -3.90 -50.55 -44.59
C TRP A 191 -3.45 -50.28 -46.03
N ASP A 192 -3.98 -51.06 -46.96
CA ASP A 192 -3.76 -50.89 -48.39
C ASP A 192 -5.06 -50.41 -49.07
N ASP A 193 -4.94 -49.53 -50.07
CA ASP A 193 -6.06 -49.15 -50.94
C ASP A 193 -6.28 -50.16 -52.09
N ALA A 194 -7.32 -49.95 -52.91
CA ALA A 194 -7.61 -50.79 -54.07
C ALA A 194 -6.47 -50.87 -55.13
N ASP A 195 -5.52 -49.93 -55.12
CA ASP A 195 -4.37 -49.89 -56.01
C ASP A 195 -3.10 -50.48 -55.34
N ALA A 196 -3.25 -51.08 -54.14
CA ALA A 196 -2.20 -51.64 -53.29
C ALA A 196 -1.15 -50.61 -52.83
N ASN A 197 -1.58 -49.35 -52.62
CA ASN A 197 -0.77 -48.37 -51.94
C ASN A 197 -0.97 -48.52 -50.43
N THR A 198 0.13 -48.64 -49.69
CA THR A 198 0.12 -48.81 -48.24
C THR A 198 0.16 -47.47 -47.52
N PHE A 199 -0.72 -47.35 -46.52
CA PHE A 199 -0.84 -46.22 -45.61
C PHE A 199 -0.73 -46.71 -44.16
N ASN A 200 -0.29 -45.84 -43.27
CA ASN A 200 -0.24 -46.11 -41.85
C ASN A 200 -0.62 -44.87 -41.06
N ASP A 201 -1.23 -45.09 -39.89
CA ASP A 201 -1.63 -44.02 -39.00
C ASP A 201 -1.69 -44.51 -37.54
N GLU A 202 -1.51 -43.60 -36.60
CA GLU A 202 -1.12 -43.90 -35.22
C GLU A 202 -2.00 -43.17 -34.20
N GLY A 203 -2.13 -43.71 -32.98
CA GLY A 203 -2.75 -43.01 -31.85
C GLY A 203 -4.28 -43.05 -31.79
N TYR A 204 -4.93 -44.03 -32.42
CA TYR A 204 -6.40 -44.12 -32.39
C TYR A 204 -6.87 -44.82 -31.13
N CYS A 205 -7.56 -44.07 -30.27
CA CYS A 205 -8.09 -44.56 -29.02
C CYS A 205 -9.62 -44.72 -29.04
N ILE A 206 -10.13 -45.76 -28.42
CA ILE A 206 -11.56 -45.95 -28.15
C ILE A 206 -11.76 -46.53 -26.75
N THR A 207 -12.78 -46.02 -26.04
CA THR A 207 -13.17 -46.48 -24.71
C THR A 207 -14.65 -46.90 -24.70
N PHE A 208 -14.96 -48.09 -24.15
CA PHE A 208 -16.34 -48.61 -24.13
C PHE A 208 -16.67 -49.47 -22.89
N PRO A 209 -17.93 -49.44 -22.39
CA PRO A 209 -19.07 -48.64 -22.88
C PRO A 209 -18.98 -47.14 -22.48
N GLY A 210 -18.82 -46.26 -23.46
CA GLY A 210 -18.88 -44.80 -23.25
C GLY A 210 -20.31 -44.35 -22.96
N GLY A 211 -20.47 -43.29 -22.15
CA GLY A 211 -21.74 -42.72 -21.71
C GLY A 211 -22.72 -42.38 -22.84
N ALA A 212 -24.02 -42.31 -22.48
CA ALA A 212 -25.14 -42.17 -23.41
C ALA A 212 -25.04 -40.97 -24.36
N VAL A 213 -25.60 -41.12 -25.57
CA VAL A 213 -25.62 -40.08 -26.60
C VAL A 213 -26.47 -38.88 -26.16
N VAL A 214 -25.86 -37.70 -26.04
CA VAL A 214 -26.55 -36.44 -25.70
C VAL A 214 -26.59 -35.55 -26.95
N PRO A 215 -27.78 -35.22 -27.51
CA PRO A 215 -27.88 -34.35 -28.67
C PRO A 215 -27.79 -32.87 -28.28
N GLY A 216 -26.78 -32.16 -28.80
CA GLY A 216 -26.45 -30.76 -28.49
C GLY A 216 -25.37 -30.24 -29.46
N CYS A 217 -24.95 -28.98 -29.37
CA CYS A 217 -23.91 -28.48 -30.27
C CYS A 217 -22.54 -29.09 -29.91
N THR A 218 -21.89 -29.77 -30.86
CA THR A 218 -20.62 -30.49 -30.60
C THR A 218 -19.37 -29.74 -31.06
N ASP A 219 -19.51 -28.51 -31.55
CA ASP A 219 -18.37 -27.68 -31.99
C ASP A 219 -17.86 -26.82 -30.82
N PRO A 220 -16.64 -27.05 -30.30
CA PRO A 220 -16.07 -26.31 -29.17
C PRO A 220 -15.97 -24.79 -29.37
N ASN A 221 -16.09 -24.32 -30.61
CA ASN A 221 -15.97 -22.90 -30.99
C ASN A 221 -17.33 -22.21 -31.17
N ALA A 222 -18.45 -22.88 -30.87
CA ALA A 222 -19.79 -22.30 -30.86
C ALA A 222 -20.18 -21.85 -29.44
N ASN A 223 -20.92 -20.75 -29.29
CA ASN A 223 -21.25 -20.16 -27.98
C ASN A 223 -22.19 -21.03 -27.15
N ASN A 224 -22.97 -21.86 -27.84
CA ASN A 224 -23.84 -22.84 -27.21
C ASN A 224 -23.26 -24.26 -27.33
N TYR A 225 -21.92 -24.37 -27.41
CA TYR A 225 -21.19 -25.62 -27.32
C TYR A 225 -21.58 -26.37 -26.04
N ASP A 226 -22.01 -27.60 -26.20
CA ASP A 226 -22.38 -28.49 -25.12
C ASP A 226 -21.28 -29.56 -24.97
N PRO A 227 -20.42 -29.47 -23.94
CA PRO A 227 -19.26 -30.35 -23.78
C PRO A 227 -19.64 -31.80 -23.46
N ILE A 228 -20.90 -32.08 -23.12
CA ILE A 228 -21.40 -33.45 -22.95
C ILE A 228 -22.16 -33.96 -24.17
N ALA A 229 -22.37 -33.13 -25.20
CA ALA A 229 -23.03 -33.53 -26.43
C ALA A 229 -22.11 -34.40 -27.30
N THR A 230 -22.64 -35.52 -27.76
CA THR A 230 -21.93 -36.50 -28.59
C THR A 230 -22.52 -36.63 -30.00
N GLU A 231 -23.57 -35.88 -30.32
CA GLU A 231 -24.20 -35.81 -31.65
C GLU A 231 -24.77 -34.40 -31.94
N ASP A 232 -24.31 -33.75 -33.02
CA ASP A 232 -24.72 -32.39 -33.40
C ASP A 232 -26.16 -32.34 -33.95
N ASN A 233 -27.03 -31.60 -33.28
CA ASN A 233 -28.44 -31.47 -33.64
C ASN A 233 -28.73 -30.27 -34.59
N GLY A 234 -27.68 -29.55 -35.02
CA GLY A 234 -27.76 -28.43 -35.95
C GLY A 234 -28.17 -27.10 -35.32
N THR A 235 -28.04 -26.97 -33.99
CA THR A 235 -28.32 -25.73 -33.26
C THR A 235 -27.07 -24.91 -32.91
N CYS A 236 -25.89 -25.26 -33.40
CA CYS A 236 -24.66 -24.50 -33.14
C CYS A 236 -24.79 -23.03 -33.55
N GLU A 237 -24.67 -22.14 -32.57
CA GLU A 237 -24.63 -20.69 -32.72
C GLU A 237 -23.19 -20.24 -32.50
N TYR A 238 -22.62 -19.53 -33.48
CA TYR A 238 -21.27 -19.01 -33.42
C TYR A 238 -21.34 -17.51 -33.20
N ASP A 239 -20.56 -17.01 -32.25
CA ASP A 239 -20.32 -15.59 -32.14
C ASP A 239 -19.47 -15.14 -33.32
N ASP A 240 -19.92 -14.04 -33.94
CA ASP A 240 -19.05 -13.17 -34.72
C ASP A 240 -17.79 -12.91 -33.86
N GLU A 241 -16.59 -12.80 -34.43
CA GLU A 241 -15.32 -12.70 -33.67
C GLU A 241 -15.31 -11.58 -32.58
N CYS A 242 -16.33 -10.73 -32.60
CA CYS A 242 -16.60 -9.61 -31.71
C CYS A 242 -17.50 -9.91 -30.50
N SER A 243 -18.09 -11.10 -30.36
CA SER A 243 -19.14 -11.35 -29.34
C SER A 243 -18.67 -12.10 -28.08
N GLY A 244 -17.41 -12.55 -28.05
CA GLY A 244 -16.70 -12.98 -26.83
C GLY A 244 -15.83 -11.89 -26.17
N ALA A 245 -15.99 -10.62 -26.56
CA ALA A 245 -15.26 -9.49 -25.99
C ALA A 245 -16.06 -8.85 -24.86
N ASP A 246 -15.37 -8.37 -23.82
CA ASP A 246 -15.98 -7.71 -22.65
C ASP A 246 -16.74 -6.43 -23.03
N GLN A 247 -16.34 -5.77 -24.13
CA GLN A 247 -17.00 -4.60 -24.69
C GLN A 247 -17.00 -4.62 -26.22
N VAL A 248 -18.05 -4.06 -26.83
CA VAL A 248 -18.19 -3.96 -28.30
C VAL A 248 -18.40 -2.51 -28.73
N VAL A 249 -17.54 -2.04 -29.63
CA VAL A 249 -17.62 -0.74 -30.28
C VAL A 249 -18.14 -0.90 -31.71
N LEU A 250 -19.25 -0.26 -32.03
CA LEU A 250 -19.82 -0.27 -33.36
C LEU A 250 -19.18 0.79 -34.25
N ALA A 251 -18.60 0.37 -35.38
CA ALA A 251 -18.14 1.25 -36.43
C ALA A 251 -19.25 1.43 -37.47
N SER A 252 -19.67 2.68 -37.71
CA SER A 252 -20.63 2.97 -38.79
C SER A 252 -20.44 4.36 -39.37
N ASN A 253 -20.59 4.50 -40.69
CA ASN A 253 -20.51 5.77 -41.42
C ASN A 253 -19.20 6.56 -41.23
N TYR A 254 -19.09 7.36 -40.17
CA TYR A 254 -17.92 8.19 -39.79
C TYR A 254 -17.74 8.25 -38.25
N ALA A 255 -18.19 7.23 -37.52
CA ALA A 255 -18.16 7.23 -36.06
C ALA A 255 -17.92 5.83 -35.48
N TYR A 256 -17.35 5.82 -34.28
CA TYR A 256 -17.36 4.69 -33.34
C TYR A 256 -18.45 4.94 -32.29
N SER A 257 -19.17 3.90 -31.88
CA SER A 257 -20.25 3.98 -30.92
C SER A 257 -20.27 2.77 -29.98
N PRO A 258 -20.06 2.96 -28.67
CA PRO A 258 -19.61 4.20 -28.03
C PRO A 258 -18.23 4.67 -28.55
N ASN A 259 -17.96 5.98 -28.52
CA ASN A 259 -16.66 6.54 -28.91
C ASN A 259 -15.68 6.63 -27.73
N SER A 260 -16.13 6.40 -26.49
CA SER A 260 -15.29 6.22 -25.32
C SER A 260 -15.77 5.00 -24.54
N VAL A 261 -14.85 4.12 -24.14
CA VAL A 261 -15.15 2.89 -23.39
C VAL A 261 -14.18 2.79 -22.21
N SER A 262 -14.69 2.51 -21.01
CA SER A 262 -13.86 2.18 -19.85
C SER A 262 -13.93 0.68 -19.58
N VAL A 263 -12.78 0.04 -19.37
CA VAL A 263 -12.62 -1.40 -19.13
C VAL A 263 -11.59 -1.67 -18.05
N SER A 264 -11.69 -2.81 -17.35
CA SER A 264 -10.66 -3.28 -16.42
C SER A 264 -9.39 -3.73 -17.15
N VAL A 265 -8.23 -3.71 -16.48
CA VAL A 265 -6.99 -4.28 -17.02
C VAL A 265 -7.20 -5.76 -17.38
N GLY A 266 -6.77 -6.15 -18.58
CA GLY A 266 -6.95 -7.49 -19.13
C GLY A 266 -8.24 -7.68 -19.94
N SER A 267 -9.10 -6.67 -20.05
CA SER A 267 -10.35 -6.78 -20.84
C SER A 267 -10.07 -6.74 -22.35
N THR A 268 -10.85 -7.51 -23.10
CA THR A 268 -10.89 -7.53 -24.56
C THR A 268 -11.98 -6.61 -25.09
N VAL A 269 -11.62 -5.67 -25.97
CA VAL A 269 -12.58 -4.83 -26.71
C VAL A 269 -12.68 -5.30 -28.16
N ALA A 270 -13.90 -5.39 -28.67
CA ALA A 270 -14.20 -5.74 -30.04
C ALA A 270 -14.71 -4.52 -30.83
N TRP A 271 -14.41 -4.48 -32.13
CA TRP A 271 -14.99 -3.48 -33.03
C TRP A 271 -15.80 -4.16 -34.12
N SER A 272 -17.11 -3.86 -34.22
CA SER A 272 -18.00 -4.43 -35.23
C SER A 272 -18.50 -3.38 -36.22
N ASN A 273 -18.27 -3.60 -37.51
CA ASN A 273 -18.65 -2.70 -38.58
C ASN A 273 -20.09 -2.99 -39.07
N THR A 274 -21.03 -2.11 -38.73
CA THR A 274 -22.44 -2.22 -39.13
C THR A 274 -22.75 -1.52 -40.47
N GLY A 275 -21.75 -0.88 -41.08
CA GLY A 275 -21.87 -0.32 -42.42
C GLY A 275 -20.72 0.62 -42.81
N GLY A 276 -20.18 0.41 -44.02
CA GLY A 276 -19.05 1.19 -44.55
C GLY A 276 -17.77 0.36 -44.63
N PHE A 277 -16.62 0.99 -44.86
CA PHE A 277 -15.30 0.33 -44.88
C PHE A 277 -14.40 1.01 -43.86
N HIS A 278 -14.14 0.31 -42.75
CA HIS A 278 -13.57 0.89 -41.53
C HIS A 278 -12.51 -0.03 -40.94
N ASN A 279 -11.49 0.58 -40.35
CA ASN A 279 -10.38 -0.06 -39.63
C ASN A 279 -10.22 0.64 -38.28
N VAL A 280 -9.44 0.09 -37.36
CA VAL A 280 -9.14 0.71 -36.05
C VAL A 280 -7.63 0.93 -35.96
N ASN A 281 -7.21 2.15 -35.64
CA ASN A 281 -5.81 2.54 -35.64
C ASN A 281 -5.47 3.33 -34.37
N GLY A 282 -4.83 2.67 -33.41
CA GLY A 282 -4.32 3.27 -32.18
C GLY A 282 -2.79 3.45 -32.18
N ASP A 283 -2.15 3.44 -33.35
CA ASP A 283 -0.70 3.62 -33.50
C ASP A 283 -0.38 5.08 -33.89
N ILE A 284 -0.90 5.53 -35.04
CA ILE A 284 -0.62 6.84 -35.62
C ILE A 284 -1.91 7.63 -35.80
N ASN A 285 -1.96 8.86 -35.32
CA ASN A 285 -3.07 9.77 -35.58
C ASN A 285 -3.10 10.16 -37.06
N THR A 286 -4.18 9.80 -37.77
CA THR A 286 -4.30 9.99 -39.22
C THR A 286 -4.37 11.47 -39.62
N LEU A 287 -4.72 12.36 -38.69
CA LEU A 287 -4.82 13.80 -38.94
C LEU A 287 -3.47 14.51 -38.82
N THR A 288 -2.67 14.12 -37.83
CA THR A 288 -1.38 14.76 -37.54
C THR A 288 -0.22 14.02 -38.20
N GLY A 289 -0.34 12.71 -38.41
CA GLY A 289 0.73 11.83 -38.89
C GLY A 289 1.70 11.38 -37.79
N GLU A 290 1.46 11.80 -36.55
CA GLU A 290 2.28 11.49 -35.37
C GLU A 290 1.65 10.35 -34.55
N SER A 291 2.44 9.73 -33.67
CA SER A 291 1.94 8.66 -32.79
C SER A 291 0.88 9.19 -31.80
N PHE A 292 -0.08 8.35 -31.41
CA PHE A 292 -1.04 8.70 -30.34
C PHE A 292 -0.42 8.76 -28.94
N GLY A 293 0.79 8.20 -28.74
CA GLY A 293 1.42 8.15 -27.41
C GLY A 293 0.70 7.22 -26.43
N ASN A 294 -0.09 6.26 -26.93
CA ASN A 294 -0.78 5.27 -26.11
C ASN A 294 0.22 4.39 -25.33
N PRO A 295 -0.19 3.83 -24.17
CA PRO A 295 0.66 2.92 -23.39
C PRO A 295 1.22 1.74 -24.22
N GLU A 296 0.42 1.24 -25.17
CA GLU A 296 0.87 0.38 -26.26
C GLU A 296 0.12 0.68 -27.57
N ALA A 297 0.79 0.45 -28.70
CA ALA A 297 0.23 0.69 -30.04
C ALA A 297 -0.55 -0.53 -30.56
N PHE A 298 -1.70 -0.30 -31.19
CA PHE A 298 -2.52 -1.37 -31.77
C PHE A 298 -3.16 -0.97 -33.11
N PHE A 299 -3.41 -1.97 -33.97
CA PHE A 299 -4.00 -1.75 -35.30
C PHE A 299 -4.84 -2.95 -35.77
N LEU A 300 -6.07 -2.69 -36.20
CA LEU A 300 -6.97 -3.67 -36.80
C LEU A 300 -7.28 -3.30 -38.26
N ASN A 301 -7.22 -4.30 -39.12
CA ASN A 301 -7.37 -4.10 -40.57
C ASN A 301 -8.80 -3.72 -40.97
N ALA A 302 -8.90 -3.02 -42.10
CA ALA A 302 -10.19 -2.54 -42.58
C ALA A 302 -11.10 -3.67 -43.09
N VAL A 303 -12.36 -3.68 -42.67
CA VAL A 303 -13.39 -4.60 -43.18
C VAL A 303 -14.62 -3.84 -43.71
N SER A 304 -15.41 -4.49 -44.56
CA SER A 304 -16.64 -3.92 -45.10
C SER A 304 -17.85 -4.40 -44.29
N GLY A 305 -18.54 -3.48 -43.63
CA GLY A 305 -19.70 -3.76 -42.78
C GLY A 305 -21.00 -4.01 -43.53
N GLY A 306 -21.92 -4.74 -42.90
CA GLY A 306 -23.26 -5.05 -43.37
C GLY A 306 -24.32 -4.78 -42.30
N GLY A 307 -25.60 -4.81 -42.65
CA GLY A 307 -26.71 -4.45 -41.73
C GLY A 307 -26.89 -5.38 -40.52
N ASP A 308 -26.17 -6.50 -40.49
CA ASP A 308 -26.14 -7.46 -39.39
C ASP A 308 -24.84 -7.34 -38.54
N GLY A 309 -23.96 -6.36 -38.81
CA GLY A 309 -22.62 -6.26 -38.19
C GLY A 309 -21.59 -7.18 -38.86
N VAL A 310 -20.33 -6.75 -38.93
CA VAL A 310 -19.19 -7.56 -39.40
C VAL A 310 -18.00 -7.22 -38.54
N CYS A 311 -17.44 -8.19 -37.81
CA CYS A 311 -16.30 -7.93 -36.96
C CYS A 311 -15.08 -7.36 -37.72
N ILE A 312 -14.52 -6.26 -37.21
CA ILE A 312 -13.24 -5.68 -37.63
C ILE A 312 -12.08 -6.43 -36.95
N GLY A 313 -12.28 -6.81 -35.70
CA GLY A 313 -11.33 -7.56 -34.87
C GLY A 313 -11.48 -7.18 -33.39
N THR A 314 -10.67 -7.84 -32.55
CA THR A 314 -10.61 -7.60 -31.10
C THR A 314 -9.19 -7.24 -30.67
N TYR A 315 -9.07 -6.57 -29.53
CA TYR A 315 -7.79 -6.25 -28.90
C TYR A 315 -7.93 -6.34 -27.38
N THR A 316 -6.95 -6.94 -26.70
CA THR A 316 -6.93 -7.12 -25.24
C THR A 316 -5.95 -6.15 -24.62
N PHE A 317 -6.42 -5.31 -23.71
CA PHE A 317 -5.61 -4.25 -23.10
C PHE A 317 -5.03 -4.70 -21.77
N ASN A 318 -3.75 -5.04 -21.75
CA ASN A 318 -3.07 -5.54 -20.55
C ASN A 318 -2.30 -4.47 -19.78
N ILE A 319 -2.12 -3.28 -20.36
CA ILE A 319 -1.42 -2.17 -19.71
C ILE A 319 -2.47 -1.09 -19.35
N PRO A 320 -2.59 -0.70 -18.06
CA PRO A 320 -3.51 0.34 -17.64
C PRO A 320 -3.14 1.70 -18.25
N GLY A 321 -4.15 2.53 -18.52
CA GLY A 321 -3.98 3.86 -19.11
C GLY A 321 -5.03 4.22 -20.16
N VAL A 322 -4.85 5.37 -20.81
CA VAL A 322 -5.79 5.91 -21.80
C VAL A 322 -5.25 5.70 -23.22
N TYR A 323 -6.05 5.08 -24.07
CA TYR A 323 -5.72 4.73 -25.45
C TYR A 323 -6.61 5.48 -26.44
N ASN A 324 -6.03 6.29 -27.31
CA ASN A 324 -6.73 6.99 -28.37
C ASN A 324 -6.55 6.28 -29.72
N TYR A 325 -7.60 6.23 -30.54
CA TYR A 325 -7.57 5.58 -31.85
C TYR A 325 -8.49 6.26 -32.87
N ASP A 326 -8.24 6.02 -34.15
CA ASP A 326 -9.06 6.54 -35.24
C ASP A 326 -9.33 5.52 -36.37
N CYS A 327 -10.13 5.92 -37.35
CA CYS A 327 -10.25 5.20 -38.62
C CYS A 327 -9.38 5.90 -39.69
N SER A 328 -8.29 5.24 -40.08
CA SER A 328 -7.33 5.76 -41.05
C SER A 328 -7.76 5.65 -42.52
N ILE A 329 -8.99 5.15 -42.78
CA ILE A 329 -9.56 5.12 -44.12
C ILE A 329 -9.96 6.52 -44.60
N GLY A 330 -9.23 7.03 -45.60
CA GLY A 330 -9.62 8.24 -46.34
C GLY A 330 -9.72 9.48 -45.44
N SER A 331 -10.89 10.11 -45.39
CA SER A 331 -11.15 11.28 -44.55
C SER A 331 -11.95 10.94 -43.29
N HIS A 332 -12.04 9.68 -42.88
CA HIS A 332 -12.95 9.27 -41.81
C HIS A 332 -12.60 9.90 -40.46
N ALA A 333 -11.33 9.85 -40.03
CA ALA A 333 -10.86 10.58 -38.85
C ALA A 333 -11.16 12.08 -38.94
N ALA A 334 -10.99 12.70 -40.12
CA ALA A 334 -11.24 14.14 -40.32
C ALA A 334 -12.74 14.52 -40.27
N ASN A 335 -13.62 13.51 -40.33
CA ASN A 335 -15.06 13.68 -40.16
C ASN A 335 -15.53 13.21 -38.76
N GLY A 336 -14.61 12.98 -37.81
CA GLY A 336 -14.92 12.67 -36.41
C GLY A 336 -14.87 11.18 -36.05
N MET A 337 -14.34 10.31 -36.92
CA MET A 337 -14.23 8.88 -36.62
C MET A 337 -13.00 8.57 -35.75
N VAL A 338 -13.06 9.02 -34.51
CA VAL A 338 -12.06 8.83 -33.45
C VAL A 338 -12.70 8.20 -32.23
N GLY A 339 -11.93 7.50 -31.40
CA GLY A 339 -12.41 6.94 -30.14
C GLY A 339 -11.30 6.79 -29.10
N THR A 340 -11.70 6.51 -27.86
CA THR A 340 -10.83 6.35 -26.69
C THR A 340 -11.20 5.08 -25.91
N ILE A 341 -10.20 4.34 -25.40
CA ILE A 341 -10.36 3.26 -24.43
C ILE A 341 -9.63 3.67 -23.14
N ILE A 342 -10.28 3.56 -21.99
CA ILE A 342 -9.72 3.80 -20.66
C ILE A 342 -9.58 2.44 -19.97
N VAL A 343 -8.37 2.09 -19.54
CA VAL A 343 -8.05 0.74 -19.02
C VAL A 343 -7.59 0.84 -17.57
N GLY A 344 -8.33 0.23 -16.66
CA GLY A 344 -8.10 0.30 -15.22
C GLY A 344 -8.63 1.57 -14.57
N THR A 345 -8.42 1.69 -13.26
CA THR A 345 -8.86 2.83 -12.45
C THR A 345 -7.77 3.89 -12.42
N GLY A 346 -8.06 5.08 -12.96
CA GLY A 346 -7.18 6.25 -12.84
C GLY A 346 -7.21 6.81 -11.41
N GLY A 347 -6.05 7.18 -10.88
CA GLY A 347 -5.93 7.86 -9.60
C GLY A 347 -4.48 7.98 -9.16
N CYS A 348 -4.24 8.63 -8.02
CA CYS A 348 -2.87 8.85 -7.59
C CYS A 348 -2.17 7.54 -7.15
N THR A 349 -1.12 7.14 -7.85
CA THR A 349 -0.34 5.92 -7.54
C THR A 349 0.85 6.16 -6.61
N ASN A 350 1.14 7.42 -6.27
CA ASN A 350 2.24 7.79 -5.37
C ASN A 350 1.82 7.65 -3.90
N ALA A 351 2.40 6.69 -3.18
CA ALA A 351 2.13 6.45 -1.76
C ALA A 351 2.40 7.66 -0.83
N GLY A 352 3.16 8.67 -1.30
CA GLY A 352 3.43 9.92 -0.58
C GLY A 352 2.44 11.07 -0.84
N ALA A 353 1.40 10.87 -1.64
CA ALA A 353 0.40 11.90 -1.93
C ALA A 353 -0.79 11.87 -0.95
N LEU A 354 -1.34 13.04 -0.62
CA LEU A 354 -2.53 13.26 0.21
C LEU A 354 -3.77 12.50 -0.28
N ASN A 355 -3.89 12.33 -1.58
CA ASN A 355 -4.96 11.58 -2.22
C ASN A 355 -4.45 10.30 -2.88
N TYR A 356 -3.38 9.71 -2.33
CA TYR A 356 -2.91 8.39 -2.73
C TYR A 356 -4.08 7.41 -2.74
N ASN A 357 -4.28 6.75 -3.88
CA ASN A 357 -5.29 5.75 -4.06
C ASN A 357 -4.62 4.38 -4.24
N PRO A 358 -4.64 3.49 -3.23
CA PRO A 358 -4.06 2.16 -3.34
C PRO A 358 -4.78 1.27 -4.36
N ASN A 359 -5.97 1.67 -4.83
CA ASN A 359 -6.74 0.97 -5.86
C ASN A 359 -6.58 1.59 -7.27
N ALA A 360 -5.68 2.57 -7.45
CA ALA A 360 -5.38 3.14 -8.76
C ALA A 360 -4.40 2.25 -9.55
N ASP A 361 -4.75 1.92 -10.79
CA ASP A 361 -3.95 1.08 -11.68
C ASP A 361 -2.93 1.89 -12.49
N TYR A 362 -3.20 3.18 -12.72
CA TYR A 362 -2.28 4.12 -13.37
C TYR A 362 -2.48 5.54 -12.83
N ASP A 363 -1.40 6.33 -12.87
CA ASP A 363 -1.46 7.74 -12.51
C ASP A 363 -2.20 8.52 -13.59
N ASP A 364 -3.35 9.09 -13.24
CA ASP A 364 -4.16 9.94 -14.10
C ASP A 364 -3.79 11.44 -13.97
N GLY A 365 -2.71 11.74 -13.25
CA GLY A 365 -2.25 13.09 -12.97
C GLY A 365 -2.97 13.74 -11.77
N SER A 366 -3.76 12.98 -11.00
CA SER A 366 -4.49 13.50 -9.85
C SER A 366 -3.67 13.60 -8.57
N CYS A 367 -2.42 13.11 -8.51
CA CYS A 367 -1.60 13.12 -7.29
C CYS A 367 -1.44 14.50 -6.65
N GLN A 368 -1.96 14.63 -5.43
CA GLN A 368 -1.83 15.79 -4.54
C GLN A 368 -0.70 15.51 -3.56
N SER A 369 0.43 16.21 -3.63
CA SER A 369 1.55 15.98 -2.71
C SER A 369 1.20 16.30 -1.24
N THR A 370 1.54 15.41 -0.30
CA THR A 370 1.85 15.86 1.08
C THR A 370 3.21 16.56 1.04
N GLY A 371 3.35 17.69 1.71
CA GLY A 371 4.66 18.32 1.85
C GLY A 371 5.62 17.39 2.60
N GLY A 372 6.78 17.10 2.00
CA GLY A 372 7.96 16.63 2.73
C GLY A 372 8.72 15.45 2.12
N GLY A 373 9.52 15.72 1.07
CA GLY A 373 10.59 14.85 0.56
C GLY A 373 11.21 15.49 -0.68
N GLY A 374 12.48 15.88 -0.60
CA GLY A 374 13.12 16.86 -1.49
C GLY A 374 13.06 16.59 -3.00
N ASP A 375 12.89 17.70 -3.73
CA ASP A 375 13.36 18.00 -5.10
C ASP A 375 12.34 18.40 -6.18
N ASP A 376 11.03 18.50 -5.91
CA ASP A 376 10.10 19.10 -6.88
C ASP A 376 9.39 20.37 -6.38
N LEU A 377 9.84 21.53 -6.88
CA LEU A 377 9.32 22.85 -6.50
C LEU A 377 8.06 23.24 -7.32
N VAL A 378 7.78 22.57 -8.44
CA VAL A 378 6.66 22.85 -9.36
C VAL A 378 5.49 21.90 -9.08
N LEU A 379 4.29 22.44 -8.89
CA LEU A 379 3.07 21.68 -8.57
C LEU A 379 2.22 21.32 -9.80
N GLY A 380 2.46 21.96 -10.95
CA GLY A 380 1.72 21.73 -12.20
C GLY A 380 1.11 22.99 -12.81
N LEU A 381 0.12 22.83 -13.69
CA LEU A 381 -0.62 23.93 -14.31
C LEU A 381 -2.02 24.07 -13.71
N SER A 382 -2.54 25.30 -13.67
CA SER A 382 -3.92 25.56 -13.28
C SER A 382 -4.54 26.67 -14.13
N TYR A 383 -5.88 26.76 -14.15
CA TYR A 383 -6.58 27.81 -14.90
C TYR A 383 -7.66 28.50 -14.06
N GLU A 384 -8.00 29.73 -14.44
CA GLU A 384 -9.17 30.45 -13.92
C GLU A 384 -10.07 30.93 -15.07
N LEU A 385 -11.39 30.88 -14.89
CA LEU A 385 -12.35 31.50 -15.79
C LEU A 385 -12.46 33.02 -15.47
N VAL A 386 -12.04 33.86 -16.41
CA VAL A 386 -12.10 35.33 -16.29
C VAL A 386 -13.44 35.88 -16.77
N ALA A 387 -13.99 35.34 -17.86
CA ALA A 387 -15.28 35.78 -18.39
C ALA A 387 -15.98 34.68 -19.19
N SER A 388 -17.29 34.56 -19.00
CA SER A 388 -18.17 33.68 -19.78
C SER A 388 -18.91 34.48 -20.86
N ASN A 389 -18.78 34.08 -22.12
CA ASN A 389 -19.44 34.70 -23.26
C ASN A 389 -19.27 36.23 -23.38
N PRO A 390 -18.05 36.79 -23.24
CA PRO A 390 -17.85 38.24 -23.27
C PRO A 390 -18.20 38.87 -24.62
N MET A 391 -18.17 38.08 -25.70
CA MET A 391 -18.41 38.53 -27.07
C MET A 391 -19.82 38.21 -27.60
N GLY A 392 -20.62 37.43 -26.85
CA GLY A 392 -21.98 37.05 -27.23
C GLY A 392 -22.08 35.93 -28.27
N ASP A 393 -20.99 35.22 -28.53
CA ASP A 393 -20.84 34.15 -29.52
C ASP A 393 -20.45 32.78 -28.92
N GLY A 394 -20.48 32.65 -27.59
CA GLY A 394 -20.20 31.40 -26.87
C GLY A 394 -18.73 31.20 -26.50
N GLN A 395 -17.87 32.21 -26.66
CA GLN A 395 -16.47 32.13 -26.23
C GLN A 395 -16.29 32.36 -24.72
N HIS A 396 -15.25 31.80 -24.12
CA HIS A 396 -14.88 31.97 -22.73
C HIS A 396 -13.43 32.42 -22.65
N THR A 397 -13.12 33.29 -21.67
CA THR A 397 -11.76 33.80 -21.43
C THR A 397 -11.19 33.15 -20.19
N TYR A 398 -10.02 32.53 -20.32
CA TYR A 398 -9.30 31.84 -19.26
C TYR A 398 -7.93 32.47 -19.03
N ARG A 399 -7.38 32.35 -17.81
CA ARG A 399 -5.94 32.56 -17.56
C ARG A 399 -5.30 31.26 -17.12
N LEU A 400 -4.09 31.02 -17.62
CA LEU A 400 -3.28 29.85 -17.32
C LEU A 400 -2.14 30.23 -16.38
N TYR A 401 -1.91 29.40 -15.38
CA TYR A 401 -0.87 29.56 -14.36
C TYR A 401 0.01 28.32 -14.28
N VAL A 402 1.26 28.51 -13.88
CA VAL A 402 2.09 27.46 -13.28
C VAL A 402 2.10 27.65 -11.76
N ASP A 403 1.89 26.55 -11.04
CA ASP A 403 1.78 26.53 -9.58
C ASP A 403 3.08 26.00 -8.96
N PHE A 404 3.51 26.58 -7.83
CA PHE A 404 4.75 26.28 -7.11
C PHE A 404 4.48 26.06 -5.62
N ALA A 405 5.28 25.20 -4.99
CA ALA A 405 5.19 24.89 -3.56
C ALA A 405 5.65 26.05 -2.65
N THR A 406 6.42 27.00 -3.19
CA THR A 406 6.96 28.16 -2.49
C THR A 406 6.92 29.41 -3.36
N ASN A 407 7.00 30.59 -2.74
CA ASN A 407 7.22 31.85 -3.46
C ASN A 407 8.71 32.18 -3.64
N ASP A 408 9.61 31.39 -3.07
CA ASP A 408 11.09 31.59 -3.15
C ASP A 408 11.68 31.01 -4.45
N VAL A 409 10.98 31.20 -5.56
CA VAL A 409 11.37 30.77 -6.91
C VAL A 409 11.09 31.89 -7.92
N GLU A 410 11.76 31.85 -9.07
CA GLU A 410 11.59 32.82 -10.16
C GLU A 410 11.51 32.09 -11.50
N VAL A 411 10.36 32.12 -12.19
CA VAL A 411 10.21 31.64 -13.56
C VAL A 411 10.96 32.57 -14.51
N THR A 412 11.95 32.04 -15.20
CA THR A 412 12.82 32.83 -16.08
C THR A 412 12.54 32.64 -17.55
N ALA A 413 12.00 31.47 -17.96
CA ALA A 413 11.64 31.23 -19.35
C ALA A 413 10.51 30.21 -19.51
N VAL A 414 9.77 30.32 -20.61
CA VAL A 414 8.89 29.28 -21.17
C VAL A 414 9.41 28.95 -22.55
N TYR A 415 9.60 27.67 -22.88
CA TYR A 415 10.29 27.26 -24.11
C TYR A 415 9.74 25.97 -24.74
N GLY A 416 10.07 25.77 -26.02
CA GLY A 416 9.81 24.52 -26.75
C GLY A 416 10.91 24.21 -27.76
N THR A 417 11.12 22.91 -28.02
CA THR A 417 12.06 22.33 -28.99
C THR A 417 11.43 21.13 -29.72
N ASP A 418 12.12 20.50 -30.66
CA ASP A 418 11.63 19.30 -31.36
C ASP A 418 11.54 18.05 -30.47
N THR A 419 12.28 18.00 -29.37
CA THR A 419 12.20 16.92 -28.38
C THR A 419 11.29 17.23 -27.19
N THR A 420 11.08 18.52 -26.91
CA THR A 420 10.24 19.01 -25.80
C THR A 420 9.35 20.14 -26.32
N PRO A 421 8.25 19.81 -27.02
CA PRO A 421 7.43 20.82 -27.69
C PRO A 421 6.66 21.67 -26.68
N TRP A 422 6.39 22.92 -27.05
CA TRP A 422 5.45 23.80 -26.35
C TRP A 422 4.24 24.02 -27.25
N GLU A 423 3.07 23.59 -26.79
CA GLU A 423 1.84 23.56 -27.59
C GLU A 423 0.65 24.14 -26.83
N MET A 424 -0.17 24.92 -27.53
CA MET A 424 -1.48 25.38 -27.08
C MET A 424 -2.46 25.20 -28.23
N SER A 425 -3.42 24.29 -28.06
CA SER A 425 -4.41 23.96 -29.09
C SER A 425 -5.82 24.19 -28.60
N SER A 426 -6.69 24.66 -29.49
CA SER A 426 -8.13 24.79 -29.21
C SER A 426 -8.98 23.93 -30.14
N THR A 427 -9.94 23.20 -29.59
CA THR A 427 -10.95 22.46 -30.36
C THR A 427 -11.97 23.37 -31.05
N SER A 428 -11.94 24.69 -30.80
CA SER A 428 -12.82 25.65 -31.44
C SER A 428 -12.58 25.73 -32.95
N ALA A 429 -13.66 25.71 -33.74
CA ALA A 429 -13.58 25.95 -35.19
C ALA A 429 -13.06 27.36 -35.56
N ASN A 430 -13.10 28.30 -34.62
CA ASN A 430 -12.55 29.65 -34.76
C ASN A 430 -11.23 29.85 -33.97
N GLY A 431 -10.72 28.78 -33.34
CA GLY A 431 -9.54 28.76 -32.47
C GLY A 431 -9.52 29.83 -31.39
N PHE A 432 -8.36 30.46 -31.18
CA PHE A 432 -8.17 31.53 -30.19
C PHE A 432 -8.62 32.89 -30.73
N TYR A 433 -9.23 33.70 -29.87
CA TYR A 433 -9.62 35.05 -30.23
C TYR A 433 -8.45 36.01 -30.06
N ASN A 434 -8.10 36.67 -31.16
CA ASN A 434 -7.10 37.73 -31.20
C ASN A 434 -7.65 38.99 -31.87
N GLN A 435 -7.44 40.14 -31.23
CA GLN A 435 -7.89 41.44 -31.69
C GLN A 435 -6.84 42.10 -32.61
N THR A 436 -7.27 42.76 -33.68
CA THR A 436 -6.38 43.45 -34.63
C THR A 436 -5.54 44.60 -34.05
N VAL A 437 -5.97 45.21 -32.93
CA VAL A 437 -5.21 46.22 -32.16
C VAL A 437 -4.66 45.65 -30.85
N GLY A 438 -4.73 44.32 -30.71
CA GLY A 438 -4.15 43.50 -29.66
C GLY A 438 -2.64 43.41 -29.70
N ALA A 439 -2.10 42.58 -28.83
CA ALA A 439 -0.68 42.28 -28.79
C ALA A 439 -0.45 40.84 -28.32
N ASP A 440 0.62 40.24 -28.83
CA ASP A 440 1.03 38.86 -28.55
C ASP A 440 1.36 38.63 -27.07
N PHE A 441 1.77 39.69 -26.38
CA PHE A 441 2.21 39.69 -24.99
C PHE A 441 1.40 40.66 -24.12
N GLY A 442 1.05 40.20 -22.91
CA GLY A 442 0.14 40.91 -22.01
C GLY A 442 0.57 42.35 -21.69
N GLY A 443 1.84 42.58 -21.32
CA GLY A 443 2.32 43.92 -20.95
C GLY A 443 2.31 44.92 -22.10
N SER A 444 2.24 44.45 -23.35
CA SER A 444 2.12 45.30 -24.54
C SER A 444 0.68 45.75 -24.83
N ILE A 445 -0.32 45.17 -24.15
CA ILE A 445 -1.72 45.58 -24.24
C ILE A 445 -1.92 46.82 -23.37
N ASN A 446 -2.46 47.90 -23.94
CA ASN A 446 -2.69 49.15 -23.22
C ASN A 446 -4.13 49.25 -22.66
N PRO A 447 -4.34 49.16 -21.34
CA PRO A 447 -5.68 49.18 -20.74
C PRO A 447 -6.46 50.47 -20.98
N MET A 448 -5.79 51.58 -21.33
CA MET A 448 -6.45 52.84 -21.69
C MET A 448 -7.36 52.72 -22.92
N PHE A 449 -7.22 51.64 -23.69
CA PHE A 449 -8.06 51.37 -24.86
C PHE A 449 -9.32 50.55 -24.55
N PHE A 450 -9.44 49.88 -23.40
CA PHE A 450 -10.63 49.06 -23.07
C PHE A 450 -11.96 49.84 -23.12
N PRO A 451 -12.06 51.11 -22.67
CA PRO A 451 -13.31 51.87 -22.79
C PRO A 451 -13.72 52.20 -24.24
N VAL A 452 -12.78 52.11 -25.19
CA VAL A 452 -13.00 52.40 -26.61
C VAL A 452 -13.15 51.12 -27.42
N PHE A 453 -12.44 50.05 -27.03
CA PHE A 453 -12.49 48.72 -27.59
C PHE A 453 -12.68 47.70 -26.44
N PRO A 454 -13.92 47.49 -25.95
CA PRO A 454 -14.17 46.61 -24.80
C PRO A 454 -13.72 45.16 -25.03
N GLU A 455 -13.77 44.71 -26.28
CA GLU A 455 -13.34 43.36 -26.68
C GLU A 455 -11.82 43.14 -26.51
N LEU A 456 -11.01 44.20 -26.45
CA LEU A 456 -9.56 44.13 -26.25
C LEU A 456 -9.18 43.60 -24.85
N GLU A 457 -10.08 43.71 -23.88
CA GLU A 457 -9.90 43.14 -22.53
C GLU A 457 -9.80 41.61 -22.55
N TYR A 458 -10.43 40.98 -23.56
CA TYR A 458 -10.54 39.53 -23.72
C TYR A 458 -9.64 39.01 -24.84
N ASP A 459 -8.64 39.78 -25.27
CA ASP A 459 -7.63 39.34 -26.23
C ASP A 459 -6.83 38.16 -25.67
N SER A 460 -6.34 37.27 -26.56
CA SER A 460 -5.48 36.14 -26.17
C SER A 460 -4.01 36.52 -26.29
N TRP A 461 -3.19 36.22 -25.28
CA TRP A 461 -1.79 36.65 -25.19
C TRP A 461 -0.98 35.82 -24.19
N PHE A 462 0.34 35.83 -24.35
CA PHE A 462 1.30 35.15 -23.46
C PHE A 462 2.01 36.12 -22.50
N THR A 463 2.54 35.60 -21.40
CA THR A 463 3.32 36.39 -20.42
C THR A 463 4.19 35.51 -19.52
N ILE A 464 5.04 36.14 -18.71
CA ILE A 464 5.60 35.56 -17.49
C ILE A 464 5.30 36.54 -16.36
N GLY A 465 4.23 36.30 -15.60
CA GLY A 465 3.86 37.09 -14.42
C GLY A 465 3.32 38.50 -14.66
N ALA A 466 3.19 38.98 -15.91
CA ALA A 466 2.72 40.34 -16.22
C ALA A 466 1.30 40.38 -16.81
N GLY A 467 0.45 41.29 -16.35
CA GLY A 467 -0.86 41.57 -16.93
C GLY A 467 -0.89 42.78 -17.89
N PRO A 468 -2.05 43.10 -18.48
CA PRO A 468 -2.21 44.26 -19.35
C PRO A 468 -1.81 45.58 -18.67
N GLY A 469 -0.82 46.26 -19.23
CA GLY A 469 -0.32 47.55 -18.76
C GLY A 469 0.83 47.50 -17.74
N ASP A 470 1.27 46.30 -17.34
CA ASP A 470 2.46 46.11 -16.52
C ASP A 470 3.74 46.25 -17.38
N GLU A 471 4.85 46.69 -16.78
CA GLU A 471 6.16 46.67 -17.47
C GLU A 471 6.67 45.22 -17.53
N ASP A 472 6.40 44.50 -18.62
CA ASP A 472 6.62 43.05 -18.75
C ASP A 472 8.07 42.58 -18.91
N GLY A 473 9.00 43.47 -19.30
CA GLY A 473 10.42 43.13 -19.49
C GLY A 473 10.67 41.89 -20.37
N LEU A 474 9.65 41.44 -21.10
CA LEU A 474 9.53 40.11 -21.66
C LEU A 474 10.25 40.11 -23.00
N ASN A 475 11.14 39.15 -23.17
CA ASN A 475 11.88 38.97 -24.40
C ASN A 475 11.43 37.67 -25.04
N SER A 476 11.53 37.61 -26.36
CA SER A 476 11.21 36.40 -27.11
C SER A 476 12.29 36.10 -28.14
N ALA A 477 12.53 34.82 -28.34
CA ALA A 477 13.46 34.30 -29.32
C ALA A 477 12.86 33.05 -29.95
N PHE A 478 12.40 33.17 -31.18
CA PHE A 478 11.80 32.08 -31.96
C PHE A 478 12.66 31.79 -33.19
N ASP A 479 12.75 30.52 -33.57
CA ASP A 479 13.30 30.10 -34.86
C ASP A 479 12.60 30.86 -36.01
N SER A 480 13.38 31.35 -36.97
CA SER A 480 12.87 32.12 -38.10
C SER A 480 11.98 31.32 -39.05
N GLU A 481 12.01 29.99 -38.96
CA GLU A 481 11.16 29.08 -39.73
C GLU A 481 9.81 28.79 -39.01
N LEU A 482 9.60 29.26 -37.77
CA LEU A 482 8.34 29.12 -37.05
C LEU A 482 7.35 30.24 -37.42
N SER A 483 6.10 29.87 -37.70
CA SER A 483 4.97 30.79 -37.86
C SER A 483 4.04 30.83 -36.64
N SER A 484 4.39 30.15 -35.54
CA SER A 484 3.52 29.88 -34.39
C SER A 484 2.82 31.10 -33.81
N LEU A 485 3.52 32.25 -33.73
CA LEU A 485 2.94 33.49 -33.22
C LEU A 485 2.01 34.16 -34.24
N ASP A 486 2.34 34.08 -35.55
CA ASP A 486 1.47 34.56 -36.63
C ASP A 486 0.22 33.69 -36.76
N ASP A 487 0.36 32.39 -36.54
CA ASP A 487 -0.74 31.41 -36.55
C ASP A 487 -1.66 31.63 -35.35
N PHE A 488 -1.11 31.75 -34.13
CA PHE A 488 -1.86 32.11 -32.93
C PHE A 488 -2.64 33.41 -33.08
N ASN A 489 -1.99 34.48 -33.56
CA ASN A 489 -2.63 35.77 -33.81
C ASN A 489 -3.69 35.75 -34.91
N SER A 490 -3.67 34.72 -35.77
CA SER A 490 -4.69 34.49 -36.78
C SER A 490 -5.83 33.57 -36.29
N GLY A 491 -5.78 33.17 -35.01
CA GLY A 491 -6.72 32.28 -34.34
C GLY A 491 -6.43 30.79 -34.55
N GLY A 492 -5.20 30.42 -34.93
CA GLY A 492 -4.74 29.04 -35.00
C GLY A 492 -4.08 28.57 -33.70
N ASP A 493 -3.65 27.31 -33.69
CA ASP A 493 -2.89 26.74 -32.57
C ASP A 493 -1.48 27.33 -32.50
N PHE A 494 -0.92 27.38 -31.29
CA PHE A 494 0.45 27.80 -31.05
C PHE A 494 1.32 26.55 -30.82
N ILE A 495 2.32 26.32 -31.68
CA ILE A 495 3.17 25.12 -31.61
C ILE A 495 4.63 25.52 -31.81
N VAL A 496 5.51 25.16 -30.87
CA VAL A 496 6.96 25.36 -30.96
C VAL A 496 7.66 24.01 -30.83
N ASN A 497 8.04 23.43 -31.98
CA ASN A 497 8.56 22.07 -32.08
C ASN A 497 9.71 21.90 -33.09
N THR A 498 10.49 22.95 -33.35
CA THR A 498 11.68 22.85 -34.23
C THR A 498 12.94 22.58 -33.43
N PHE A 499 13.96 22.05 -34.11
CA PHE A 499 15.29 21.80 -33.53
C PHE A 499 15.95 23.04 -32.91
N VAL A 500 15.71 24.23 -33.48
CA VAL A 500 16.19 25.51 -32.89
C VAL A 500 15.25 25.98 -31.78
N GLY A 501 13.97 25.64 -31.90
CA GLY A 501 12.95 25.88 -30.90
C GLY A 501 12.51 27.34 -30.80
N GLY A 502 11.94 27.67 -29.66
CA GLY A 502 11.46 29.01 -29.36
C GLY A 502 11.24 29.20 -27.87
N SER A 503 11.41 30.42 -27.39
CA SER A 503 11.21 30.76 -25.97
C SER A 503 10.73 32.19 -25.79
N ILE A 504 10.00 32.39 -24.70
CA ILE A 504 9.82 33.69 -24.05
C ILE A 504 10.60 33.67 -22.73
N PHE A 505 11.26 34.77 -22.38
CA PHE A 505 12.10 34.83 -21.19
C PHE A 505 12.16 36.23 -20.59
N VAL A 506 12.37 36.28 -19.29
CA VAL A 506 12.66 37.51 -18.52
C VAL A 506 14.10 37.49 -18.05
N VAL A 507 14.69 38.66 -17.85
CA VAL A 507 16.06 38.74 -17.31
C VAL A 507 16.00 38.53 -15.80
N PRO A 508 16.64 37.49 -15.23
CA PRO A 508 16.53 37.19 -13.81
C PRO A 508 16.94 38.39 -12.94
N GLY A 509 16.13 38.73 -11.94
CA GLY A 509 16.35 39.84 -11.01
C GLY A 509 16.25 41.24 -11.63
N ALA A 510 15.74 41.39 -12.86
CA ALA A 510 15.53 42.70 -13.48
C ALA A 510 14.24 43.39 -13.01
N ASN A 511 13.22 42.61 -12.65
CA ASN A 511 11.94 43.04 -12.09
C ASN A 511 11.34 41.89 -11.25
N ASP A 512 10.20 42.13 -10.60
CA ASP A 512 9.52 41.12 -9.74
C ASP A 512 8.67 40.12 -10.56
N GLN A 513 8.93 39.97 -11.87
CA GLN A 513 8.11 39.15 -12.76
C GLN A 513 8.69 37.75 -12.90
N GLY A 514 7.82 36.75 -12.90
CA GLY A 514 8.22 35.35 -12.76
C GLY A 514 8.31 34.89 -11.30
N VAL A 515 8.26 35.81 -10.33
CA VAL A 515 8.11 35.44 -8.90
C VAL A 515 6.65 35.08 -8.63
N PRO A 516 6.36 33.91 -8.01
CA PRO A 516 5.00 33.52 -7.70
C PRO A 516 4.29 34.48 -6.75
N ILE A 517 3.01 34.74 -7.01
CA ILE A 517 2.09 35.41 -6.09
C ILE A 517 1.11 34.35 -5.59
N ASN A 518 1.16 34.05 -4.28
CA ASN A 518 0.42 32.94 -3.66
C ASN A 518 0.71 31.59 -4.35
N GLY A 519 1.98 31.33 -4.67
CA GLY A 519 2.42 30.11 -5.32
C GLY A 519 2.06 30.02 -6.80
N LYS A 520 1.60 31.10 -7.46
CA LYS A 520 1.22 31.06 -8.89
C LYS A 520 1.96 32.08 -9.74
N VAL A 521 2.38 31.67 -10.94
CA VAL A 521 2.90 32.57 -11.98
C VAL A 521 2.01 32.50 -13.21
N LEU A 522 1.50 33.66 -13.64
CA LEU A 522 0.67 33.79 -14.84
C LEU A 522 1.48 33.51 -16.11
N LEU A 523 0.97 32.67 -16.99
CA LEU A 523 1.61 32.31 -18.28
C LEU A 523 0.89 32.89 -19.50
N GLY A 524 -0.40 33.22 -19.38
CA GLY A 524 -1.16 33.84 -20.47
C GLY A 524 -2.66 33.91 -20.22
N GLN A 525 -3.34 34.58 -21.13
CA GLN A 525 -4.81 34.66 -21.21
C GLN A 525 -5.26 34.11 -22.56
N PHE A 526 -6.31 33.28 -22.57
CA PHE A 526 -6.79 32.60 -23.77
C PHE A 526 -8.31 32.69 -23.86
N THR A 527 -8.81 33.25 -24.96
CA THR A 527 -10.24 33.35 -25.23
C THR A 527 -10.60 32.42 -26.37
N THR A 528 -11.52 31.48 -26.13
CA THR A 528 -11.97 30.52 -27.14
C THR A 528 -13.34 29.93 -26.79
N SER A 529 -14.05 29.34 -27.74
CA SER A 529 -15.32 28.61 -27.53
C SER A 529 -15.17 27.09 -27.43
N GLY A 530 -13.94 26.57 -27.45
CA GLY A 530 -13.63 25.15 -27.39
C GLY A 530 -12.75 24.81 -26.18
N LEU A 531 -12.50 23.52 -25.99
CA LEU A 531 -11.49 23.02 -25.06
C LEU A 531 -10.10 23.46 -25.51
N VAL A 532 -9.31 23.99 -24.59
CA VAL A 532 -7.89 24.31 -24.75
C VAL A 532 -7.08 23.16 -24.18
N THR A 533 -6.14 22.62 -24.94
CA THR A 533 -5.09 21.71 -24.43
C THR A 533 -3.77 22.48 -24.44
N ALA A 534 -3.12 22.55 -23.28
CA ALA A 534 -1.84 23.21 -23.07
C ALA A 534 -0.78 22.17 -22.73
N LEU A 535 0.38 22.26 -23.36
CA LEU A 535 1.62 21.52 -23.08
C LEU A 535 2.75 22.54 -22.95
N VAL A 536 3.30 22.75 -21.76
CA VAL A 536 4.22 23.86 -21.46
C VAL A 536 5.50 23.35 -20.80
N ASN A 537 6.64 23.93 -21.16
CA ASN A 537 7.93 23.70 -20.48
C ASN A 537 8.45 25.01 -19.90
N VAL A 538 8.86 25.00 -18.63
CA VAL A 538 9.30 26.19 -17.89
C VAL A 538 10.71 26.01 -17.34
N GLN A 539 11.50 27.07 -17.41
CA GLN A 539 12.76 27.21 -16.70
C GLN A 539 12.55 28.16 -15.52
N TYR A 540 13.03 27.79 -14.33
CA TYR A 540 12.91 28.60 -13.13
C TYR A 540 14.19 28.58 -12.29
N ARG A 541 14.30 29.47 -11.30
CA ARG A 541 15.42 29.54 -10.36
C ARG A 541 14.96 29.35 -8.93
N ASN A 542 15.71 28.59 -8.15
CA ASN A 542 15.45 28.38 -6.73
C ASN A 542 16.08 29.50 -5.85
N ALA A 543 15.85 29.43 -4.53
CA ALA A 543 16.45 30.34 -3.56
C ALA A 543 17.99 30.37 -3.61
N ALA A 544 18.62 29.23 -3.93
CA ALA A 544 20.07 29.10 -4.15
C ALA A 544 20.56 29.66 -5.49
N GLN A 545 19.67 30.29 -6.28
CA GLN A 545 19.97 30.95 -7.56
C GLN A 545 20.36 29.99 -8.70
N GLU A 546 20.11 28.69 -8.54
CA GLU A 546 20.36 27.64 -9.52
C GLU A 546 19.22 27.58 -10.55
N SER A 547 19.54 27.24 -11.80
CA SER A 547 18.54 27.08 -12.86
C SER A 547 18.02 25.65 -12.93
N LEU A 548 16.70 25.50 -12.84
CA LEU A 548 15.95 24.25 -12.87
C LEU A 548 14.93 24.27 -14.02
N TYR A 549 14.43 23.09 -14.38
CA TYR A 549 13.55 22.88 -15.53
C TYR A 549 12.37 22.00 -15.13
N ALA A 550 11.16 22.36 -15.57
CA ALA A 550 9.99 21.50 -15.53
C ALA A 550 9.42 21.40 -16.95
N GLU A 551 9.48 20.20 -17.51
CA GLU A 551 9.12 19.90 -18.89
C GLU A 551 7.87 19.00 -18.92
N GLY A 552 7.07 19.10 -19.98
CA GLY A 552 5.91 18.22 -20.18
C GLY A 552 4.67 18.56 -19.35
N LEU A 553 4.53 19.79 -18.84
CA LEU A 553 3.37 20.17 -18.03
C LEU A 553 2.12 20.27 -18.92
N THR A 554 1.10 19.46 -18.65
CA THR A 554 -0.13 19.42 -19.47
C THR A 554 -1.40 19.79 -18.70
N ILE A 555 -2.33 20.50 -19.35
CA ILE A 555 -3.69 20.71 -18.84
C ILE A 555 -4.71 20.91 -19.97
N THR A 556 -5.92 20.37 -19.82
CA THR A 556 -7.06 20.64 -20.71
C THR A 556 -8.16 21.39 -19.97
N PHE A 557 -8.64 22.52 -20.52
CA PHE A 557 -9.65 23.37 -19.88
C PHE A 557 -10.62 24.04 -20.87
N PRO A 558 -11.90 24.26 -20.48
CA PRO A 558 -12.54 23.83 -19.23
C PRO A 558 -12.84 22.32 -19.23
N GLN A 559 -12.87 21.66 -18.07
CA GLN A 559 -13.42 20.30 -18.00
C GLN A 559 -14.96 20.34 -18.14
N ALA A 560 -15.52 19.56 -19.06
CA ALA A 560 -16.97 19.55 -19.33
C ALA A 560 -17.72 18.66 -18.32
N THR A 561 -18.79 19.16 -17.71
CA THR A 561 -19.71 18.35 -16.89
C THR A 561 -20.75 17.65 -17.78
N THR A 562 -20.89 16.34 -17.62
CA THR A 562 -21.73 15.46 -18.47
C THR A 562 -22.88 14.87 -17.64
N GLY A 563 -24.10 14.81 -18.18
CA GLY A 563 -25.32 14.32 -17.49
C GLY A 563 -26.61 14.55 -18.31
N CYS A 564 -27.76 14.02 -17.88
CA CYS A 564 -29.01 14.09 -18.68
C CYS A 564 -29.49 15.54 -18.91
N THR A 565 -29.62 15.94 -20.19
CA THR A 565 -29.98 17.33 -20.55
C THR A 565 -31.46 17.54 -20.90
N ASP A 566 -32.27 16.48 -20.88
CA ASP A 566 -33.71 16.55 -21.19
C ASP A 566 -34.54 16.92 -19.95
N ILE A 567 -35.10 18.14 -19.97
CA ILE A 567 -35.86 18.72 -18.85
C ILE A 567 -37.15 17.96 -18.50
N ASP A 568 -37.66 17.12 -19.41
CA ASP A 568 -38.87 16.32 -19.20
C ASP A 568 -38.56 14.87 -18.75
N ALA A 569 -37.28 14.48 -18.70
CA ALA A 569 -36.83 13.20 -18.16
C ALA A 569 -36.84 13.21 -16.62
N CYS A 570 -37.15 12.07 -16.01
CA CYS A 570 -37.23 11.96 -14.55
C CYS A 570 -35.87 12.06 -13.84
N ASN A 571 -34.75 12.05 -14.56
CA ASN A 571 -33.38 12.18 -14.05
C ASN A 571 -32.58 13.34 -14.70
N TYR A 572 -33.24 14.43 -15.08
CA TYR A 572 -32.63 15.65 -15.63
C TYR A 572 -31.59 16.31 -14.70
N ASP A 573 -30.40 16.62 -15.22
CA ASP A 573 -29.34 17.38 -14.53
C ASP A 573 -29.20 18.82 -15.09
N PRO A 574 -29.51 19.86 -14.29
CA PRO A 574 -29.39 21.25 -14.71
C PRO A 574 -27.96 21.80 -14.83
N ALA A 575 -26.92 21.08 -14.40
CA ALA A 575 -25.50 21.46 -14.50
C ALA A 575 -24.75 20.77 -15.65
N ALA A 576 -25.40 19.85 -16.36
CA ALA A 576 -24.85 19.15 -17.49
C ALA A 576 -24.86 20.03 -18.76
N GLU A 577 -23.70 20.15 -19.41
CA GLU A 577 -23.56 20.85 -20.69
C GLU A 577 -23.57 19.89 -21.90
N LEU A 578 -23.33 18.60 -21.64
CA LEU A 578 -23.34 17.50 -22.61
C LEU A 578 -24.19 16.33 -22.09
N ASP A 579 -25.07 15.82 -22.95
CA ASP A 579 -25.94 14.67 -22.66
C ASP A 579 -25.17 13.36 -22.84
N ASP A 580 -25.08 12.54 -21.79
CA ASP A 580 -24.43 11.22 -21.80
C ASP A 580 -25.37 10.08 -22.20
N GLY A 581 -26.63 10.38 -22.56
CA GLY A 581 -27.63 9.39 -22.96
C GLY A 581 -28.36 8.75 -21.80
N SER A 582 -28.23 9.27 -20.58
CA SER A 582 -28.83 8.71 -19.36
C SER A 582 -30.32 9.00 -19.16
N CYS A 583 -31.00 9.77 -20.02
CA CYS A 583 -32.38 10.22 -19.78
C CYS A 583 -33.48 9.12 -19.80
N LEU A 584 -34.34 9.06 -18.76
CA LEU A 584 -35.40 8.05 -18.56
C LEU A 584 -36.85 8.60 -18.56
N GLU A 585 -37.86 7.77 -18.92
CA GLU A 585 -39.32 8.06 -18.90
C GLU A 585 -40.10 7.17 -17.88
N ASN A 586 -41.25 7.62 -17.35
CA ASN A 586 -42.09 6.87 -16.39
C ASN A 586 -43.03 5.81 -17.03
N ASP A 587 -43.30 4.68 -16.34
CA ASP A 587 -44.21 3.59 -16.77
C ASP A 587 -45.70 3.77 -16.33
N LEU A 588 -46.59 2.77 -16.57
CA LEU A 588 -48.03 2.89 -16.22
C LEU A 588 -48.31 2.83 -14.71
N CYS A 589 -47.35 2.39 -13.91
CA CYS A 589 -47.42 2.38 -12.44
C CYS A 589 -46.83 3.67 -11.85
N GLY A 590 -46.06 4.42 -12.65
CA GLY A 590 -45.58 5.76 -12.35
C GLY A 590 -44.07 5.84 -12.12
N ASP A 591 -43.36 4.72 -12.26
CA ASP A 591 -41.93 4.61 -11.94
C ASP A 591 -41.04 4.90 -13.15
N CYS A 592 -39.97 5.66 -12.91
CA CYS A 592 -38.98 6.10 -13.90
C CYS A 592 -38.20 4.89 -14.44
N GLY A 593 -38.45 4.49 -15.68
CA GLY A 593 -37.83 3.33 -16.34
C GLY A 593 -38.48 1.96 -16.04
N GLY A 594 -39.66 1.91 -15.40
CA GLY A 594 -40.29 0.66 -14.93
C GLY A 594 -40.98 -0.24 -15.98
N ASP A 595 -41.32 -1.48 -15.59
CA ASP A 595 -41.91 -2.52 -16.46
C ASP A 595 -43.36 -2.96 -16.11
N ASN A 596 -44.04 -2.26 -15.19
CA ASN A 596 -45.41 -2.49 -14.68
C ASN A 596 -45.64 -3.69 -13.75
N SER A 597 -44.60 -4.25 -13.13
CA SER A 597 -44.70 -5.40 -12.22
C SER A 597 -45.26 -5.06 -10.82
N THR A 598 -45.28 -3.79 -10.42
CA THR A 598 -45.50 -3.34 -9.04
C THR A 598 -46.96 -3.29 -8.56
N CYS A 599 -47.96 -3.78 -9.33
CA CYS A 599 -49.39 -3.65 -8.96
C CYS A 599 -50.28 -4.92 -9.12
N GLN A 600 -49.73 -6.13 -8.96
CA GLN A 600 -50.48 -7.41 -8.93
C GLN A 600 -50.49 -8.09 -7.53
N GLY A 601 -51.61 -8.68 -7.08
CA GLY A 601 -51.73 -9.34 -5.74
C GLY A 601 -53.13 -9.86 -5.35
N CYS A 602 -53.30 -10.52 -4.17
CA CYS A 602 -54.54 -11.20 -3.73
C CYS A 602 -55.70 -10.23 -3.46
N THR A 603 -56.78 -10.27 -4.24
CA THR A 603 -57.88 -9.29 -4.11
C THR A 603 -59.05 -9.67 -3.16
N ASP A 604 -58.94 -10.75 -2.37
CA ASP A 604 -60.01 -11.20 -1.45
C ASP A 604 -59.83 -10.71 0.00
N ALA A 605 -60.65 -9.74 0.40
CA ALA A 605 -60.64 -9.00 1.68
C ALA A 605 -60.79 -9.80 2.98
N THR A 606 -60.91 -11.12 2.91
CA THR A 606 -61.12 -11.96 4.09
C THR A 606 -60.02 -13.00 4.33
N ALA A 607 -59.02 -13.05 3.47
CA ALA A 607 -57.80 -13.80 3.70
C ALA A 607 -56.82 -12.99 4.56
N CYS A 608 -55.97 -13.67 5.32
CA CYS A 608 -54.98 -13.00 6.16
C CYS A 608 -53.93 -12.23 5.34
N ASN A 609 -53.77 -12.55 4.05
CA ASN A 609 -52.85 -11.92 3.10
C ASN A 609 -53.60 -11.27 1.92
N TYR A 610 -54.75 -10.64 2.22
CA TYR A 610 -55.44 -9.78 1.28
C TYR A 610 -54.64 -8.50 0.96
N ASP A 611 -54.63 -8.11 -0.32
CA ASP A 611 -54.01 -6.90 -0.86
C ASP A 611 -55.08 -5.94 -1.43
N ALA A 612 -55.07 -4.69 -0.93
CA ALA A 612 -56.02 -3.64 -1.28
C ALA A 612 -55.57 -2.76 -2.46
N ASP A 613 -54.28 -2.79 -2.81
CA ASP A 613 -53.65 -1.98 -3.87
C ASP A 613 -53.45 -2.79 -5.16
N ALA A 614 -53.54 -4.11 -5.07
CA ALA A 614 -53.65 -5.00 -6.22
C ALA A 614 -54.86 -4.64 -7.11
N VAL A 615 -54.57 -4.20 -8.33
CA VAL A 615 -55.61 -3.96 -9.37
C VAL A 615 -55.80 -5.19 -10.26
N ILE A 616 -54.89 -6.18 -10.14
CA ILE A 616 -54.83 -7.42 -10.91
C ILE A 616 -54.61 -8.60 -9.93
N ASP A 617 -55.53 -9.58 -9.91
CA ASP A 617 -55.56 -10.71 -8.95
C ASP A 617 -54.74 -11.93 -9.39
N ASP A 618 -53.87 -12.46 -8.51
CA ASP A 618 -52.88 -13.50 -8.83
C ASP A 618 -53.16 -14.89 -8.20
N GLY A 619 -54.10 -15.00 -7.25
CA GLY A 619 -54.63 -16.26 -6.72
C GLY A 619 -54.02 -16.80 -5.41
N SER A 620 -53.39 -15.95 -4.58
CA SER A 620 -52.47 -16.34 -3.48
C SER A 620 -53.02 -16.42 -2.02
N CYS A 621 -54.34 -16.44 -1.75
CA CYS A 621 -54.91 -16.13 -0.41
C CYS A 621 -54.93 -17.26 0.73
N LEU A 622 -54.64 -16.97 2.05
CA LEU A 622 -54.39 -17.91 3.23
C LEU A 622 -55.04 -17.57 4.65
N GLN A 623 -54.87 -18.39 5.74
CA GLN A 623 -55.43 -18.24 7.16
C GLN A 623 -54.57 -18.73 8.40
N ASN A 624 -54.84 -18.25 9.65
CA ASN A 624 -53.98 -18.34 10.90
C ASN A 624 -54.10 -19.53 11.90
N ASP A 625 -53.04 -19.74 12.74
CA ASP A 625 -52.80 -20.84 13.73
C ASP A 625 -52.92 -20.45 15.25
N LEU A 626 -52.43 -21.28 16.18
CA LEU A 626 -52.62 -21.16 17.65
C LEU A 626 -51.72 -20.13 18.36
N CYS A 627 -50.55 -19.82 17.80
CA CYS A 627 -49.75 -18.65 18.18
C CYS A 627 -50.29 -17.36 17.54
N GLY A 628 -51.18 -17.51 16.55
CA GLY A 628 -51.84 -16.40 15.87
C GLY A 628 -51.29 -16.14 14.48
N ASP A 629 -50.35 -16.95 13.98
CA ASP A 629 -49.63 -16.73 12.73
C ASP A 629 -50.32 -17.34 11.52
N CYS A 630 -50.30 -16.63 10.39
CA CYS A 630 -50.98 -17.08 9.17
C CYS A 630 -50.31 -18.32 8.54
N GLY A 631 -50.89 -19.50 8.80
CA GLY A 631 -50.41 -20.79 8.29
C GLY A 631 -49.35 -21.50 9.15
N GLY A 632 -49.08 -21.04 10.37
CA GLY A 632 -47.98 -21.50 11.25
C GLY A 632 -48.13 -22.85 11.98
N ASP A 633 -47.07 -23.27 12.71
CA ASP A 633 -46.97 -24.53 13.47
C ASP A 633 -46.57 -24.43 14.97
N ASN A 634 -46.62 -23.23 15.56
CA ASN A 634 -46.30 -22.87 16.96
C ASN A 634 -44.83 -22.81 17.41
N SER A 635 -43.85 -22.72 16.52
CA SER A 635 -42.42 -22.57 16.87
C SER A 635 -42.04 -21.22 17.50
N THR A 636 -42.87 -20.19 17.30
CA THR A 636 -42.56 -18.78 17.58
C THR A 636 -42.68 -18.33 19.04
N CYS A 637 -42.89 -19.24 20.01
CA CYS A 637 -43.05 -18.89 21.44
C CYS A 637 -42.30 -19.80 22.43
N GLN A 638 -41.14 -20.32 22.03
CA GLN A 638 -40.23 -21.10 22.88
C GLN A 638 -39.01 -20.27 23.35
N GLY A 639 -38.55 -20.44 24.60
CA GLY A 639 -37.40 -19.72 25.16
C GLY A 639 -37.17 -19.97 26.67
N CYS A 640 -36.10 -19.41 27.26
CA CYS A 640 -35.71 -19.68 28.65
C CYS A 640 -36.71 -19.10 29.67
N THR A 641 -37.34 -19.95 30.50
CA THR A 641 -38.38 -19.52 31.46
C THR A 641 -37.88 -19.28 32.91
N ASP A 642 -36.57 -19.35 33.18
CA ASP A 642 -36.01 -19.12 34.53
C ASP A 642 -35.61 -17.65 34.76
N ALA A 643 -36.39 -16.93 35.57
CA ALA A 643 -36.24 -15.50 35.86
C ALA A 643 -34.92 -15.07 36.54
N THR A 644 -34.02 -16.01 36.84
CA THR A 644 -32.69 -15.73 37.40
C THR A 644 -31.55 -15.98 36.41
N ALA A 645 -31.85 -16.47 35.22
CA ALA A 645 -30.92 -16.58 34.10
C ALA A 645 -30.77 -15.22 33.40
N CYS A 646 -29.59 -14.92 32.90
CA CYS A 646 -29.32 -13.64 32.24
C CYS A 646 -29.96 -13.53 30.84
N ASN A 647 -30.29 -14.66 30.21
CA ASN A 647 -31.08 -14.72 28.97
C ASN A 647 -32.52 -15.21 29.24
N TYR A 648 -33.05 -14.91 30.43
CA TYR A 648 -34.44 -15.16 30.74
C TYR A 648 -35.38 -14.42 29.79
N ASP A 649 -36.32 -15.16 29.21
CA ASP A 649 -37.35 -14.65 28.33
C ASP A 649 -38.72 -14.70 29.04
N SER A 650 -39.32 -13.51 29.24
CA SER A 650 -40.61 -13.38 29.90
C SER A 650 -41.82 -13.71 29.02
N ASP A 651 -41.64 -13.75 27.70
CA ASP A 651 -42.68 -14.01 26.70
C ASP A 651 -42.69 -15.48 26.25
N ALA A 652 -41.62 -16.21 26.54
CA ALA A 652 -41.55 -17.66 26.37
C ALA A 652 -42.61 -18.38 27.24
N VAL A 653 -43.53 -19.10 26.58
CA VAL A 653 -44.56 -19.91 27.27
C VAL A 653 -44.15 -21.38 27.38
N VAL A 654 -43.08 -21.77 26.68
CA VAL A 654 -42.56 -23.14 26.60
C VAL A 654 -41.02 -23.12 26.70
N ASP A 655 -40.48 -23.72 27.76
CA ASP A 655 -39.03 -23.79 28.04
C ASP A 655 -38.30 -24.77 27.11
N ASP A 656 -37.25 -24.28 26.44
CA ASP A 656 -36.44 -25.04 25.49
C ASP A 656 -35.06 -25.46 26.04
N GLY A 657 -34.72 -25.08 27.28
CA GLY A 657 -33.47 -25.46 27.96
C GLY A 657 -32.27 -24.54 27.69
N SER A 658 -32.49 -23.36 27.11
CA SER A 658 -31.46 -22.39 26.71
C SER A 658 -30.91 -21.48 27.83
N CYS A 659 -31.33 -21.64 29.09
CA CYS A 659 -30.97 -20.70 30.17
C CYS A 659 -29.45 -20.61 30.49
N LEU A 660 -28.90 -19.40 30.51
CA LEU A 660 -27.49 -19.02 30.73
C LEU A 660 -27.33 -18.10 31.97
N GLN A 661 -26.10 -18.00 32.51
CA GLN A 661 -25.75 -17.13 33.64
C GLN A 661 -24.65 -16.14 33.21
N ASN A 662 -24.60 -14.96 33.82
CA ASN A 662 -23.52 -13.99 33.58
C ASN A 662 -22.17 -14.55 34.05
N ASP A 663 -21.13 -14.30 33.27
CA ASP A 663 -19.75 -14.54 33.65
C ASP A 663 -19.20 -13.40 34.56
N LEU A 664 -17.91 -13.43 34.92
CA LEU A 664 -17.32 -12.43 35.83
C LEU A 664 -17.18 -11.04 35.21
N CYS A 665 -17.22 -10.94 33.87
CA CYS A 665 -17.23 -9.68 33.13
C CYS A 665 -18.65 -9.09 33.01
N GLY A 666 -19.67 -9.80 33.48
CA GLY A 666 -21.07 -9.37 33.39
C GLY A 666 -21.76 -9.80 32.09
N GLU A 667 -21.08 -10.57 31.23
CA GLU A 667 -21.59 -11.04 29.93
C GLU A 667 -22.38 -12.34 30.08
N CYS A 668 -23.57 -12.39 29.46
CA CYS A 668 -24.47 -13.53 29.60
C CYS A 668 -24.00 -14.75 28.79
N GLY A 669 -23.49 -15.78 29.47
CA GLY A 669 -22.92 -16.96 28.83
C GLY A 669 -21.51 -16.76 28.25
N GLY A 670 -20.84 -15.65 28.58
CA GLY A 670 -19.48 -15.34 28.17
C GLY A 670 -18.41 -16.25 28.79
N ASP A 671 -17.20 -16.22 28.22
CA ASP A 671 -16.03 -16.96 28.69
C ASP A 671 -14.97 -16.05 29.37
N ASN A 672 -15.36 -14.83 29.72
CA ASN A 672 -14.58 -13.73 30.28
C ASN A 672 -13.56 -13.06 29.34
N SER A 673 -13.62 -13.25 28.01
CA SER A 673 -12.62 -12.70 27.09
C SER A 673 -12.68 -11.17 26.89
N THR A 674 -13.82 -10.55 27.18
CA THR A 674 -14.09 -9.13 26.85
C THR A 674 -13.58 -8.15 27.90
N CYS A 675 -13.35 -8.60 29.13
CA CYS A 675 -12.75 -7.80 30.19
C CYS A 675 -11.35 -8.31 30.60
N GLN A 676 -10.69 -9.01 29.67
CA GLN A 676 -9.37 -9.61 29.83
C GLN A 676 -8.26 -8.66 29.39
N GLY A 677 -7.37 -8.35 30.32
CA GLY A 677 -6.21 -7.48 30.11
C GLY A 677 -5.38 -7.44 31.38
N CYS A 678 -4.24 -6.74 31.37
CA CYS A 678 -3.44 -6.67 32.59
C CYS A 678 -4.13 -5.79 33.64
N THR A 679 -4.49 -6.38 34.78
CA THR A 679 -5.19 -5.68 35.88
C THR A 679 -4.24 -5.12 36.95
N ASP A 680 -2.94 -5.21 36.74
CA ASP A 680 -1.92 -4.77 37.69
C ASP A 680 -1.36 -3.41 37.29
N GLU A 681 -1.62 -2.37 38.10
CA GLU A 681 -1.14 -1.00 37.88
C GLU A 681 0.38 -0.88 37.74
N ALA A 682 1.14 -1.91 38.15
CA ALA A 682 2.60 -1.95 38.03
C ALA A 682 3.12 -2.50 36.69
N ALA A 683 2.25 -2.96 35.78
CA ALA A 683 2.64 -3.49 34.48
C ALA A 683 2.57 -2.43 33.38
N CYS A 684 3.46 -2.53 32.39
CA CYS A 684 3.58 -1.57 31.28
C CYS A 684 2.44 -1.59 30.28
N ASN A 685 1.70 -2.68 30.25
CA ASN A 685 0.47 -2.80 29.48
C ASN A 685 -0.77 -2.88 30.41
N TYR A 686 -0.69 -2.26 31.58
CA TYR A 686 -1.83 -2.10 32.50
C TYR A 686 -3.01 -1.49 31.76
N ASN A 687 -4.18 -2.09 31.95
CA ASN A 687 -5.43 -1.62 31.41
C ASN A 687 -6.43 -1.40 32.57
N SER A 688 -6.80 -0.13 32.79
CA SER A 688 -7.76 0.25 33.85
C SER A 688 -9.16 -0.31 33.66
N ASP A 689 -9.48 -0.76 32.44
CA ASP A 689 -10.79 -1.29 32.08
C ASP A 689 -10.84 -2.84 32.17
N ALA A 690 -9.71 -3.49 32.45
CA ALA A 690 -9.63 -4.93 32.64
C ALA A 690 -10.05 -5.33 34.07
N VAL A 691 -10.89 -6.36 34.18
CA VAL A 691 -11.41 -6.89 35.46
C VAL A 691 -10.94 -8.32 35.73
N VAL A 692 -10.46 -9.01 34.68
CA VAL A 692 -9.91 -10.37 34.73
C VAL A 692 -8.52 -10.38 34.11
N ASP A 693 -7.48 -10.69 34.90
CA ASP A 693 -6.10 -10.81 34.42
C ASP A 693 -5.95 -12.01 33.47
N ASN A 694 -5.56 -11.73 32.23
CA ASN A 694 -5.34 -12.74 31.19
C ASN A 694 -3.89 -13.29 31.16
N GLY A 695 -3.05 -12.86 32.11
CA GLY A 695 -1.66 -13.27 32.22
C GLY A 695 -0.75 -12.63 31.18
N THR A 696 -1.21 -11.60 30.47
CA THR A 696 -0.37 -10.84 29.52
C THR A 696 0.31 -9.64 30.16
N CYS A 697 0.20 -9.46 31.49
CA CYS A 697 0.90 -8.39 32.21
C CYS A 697 2.40 -8.40 31.90
N GLU A 698 2.83 -7.36 31.21
CA GLU A 698 4.21 -7.13 30.84
C GLU A 698 4.79 -6.19 31.88
N TYR A 699 5.58 -6.77 32.80
CA TYR A 699 6.29 -6.00 33.79
C TYR A 699 7.64 -5.61 33.19
N PRO A 700 8.10 -4.38 33.41
CA PRO A 700 9.40 -4.01 32.92
C PRO A 700 10.46 -4.86 33.62
N GLU A 701 11.51 -5.23 32.88
CA GLU A 701 12.61 -6.03 33.44
C GLU A 701 13.35 -5.24 34.53
N GLU A 702 14.16 -5.92 35.33
CA GLU A 702 15.00 -5.26 36.33
C GLU A 702 15.82 -4.16 35.65
N PHE A 703 15.75 -2.91 36.17
CA PHE A 703 16.35 -1.67 35.64
C PHE A 703 15.61 -0.95 34.50
N TYR A 704 14.54 -1.52 33.93
CA TYR A 704 13.70 -0.86 32.93
C TYR A 704 12.35 -0.39 33.51
N ASN A 705 11.75 0.64 32.90
CA ASN A 705 10.35 1.02 33.06
C ASN A 705 9.65 0.99 31.70
N CYS A 706 8.38 1.39 31.68
CA CYS A 706 7.52 1.29 30.51
C CYS A 706 7.85 2.31 29.41
N ASN A 707 8.77 3.24 29.68
CA ASN A 707 9.27 4.26 28.75
C ASN A 707 10.73 4.02 28.34
N GLY A 708 11.32 2.86 28.68
CA GLY A 708 12.73 2.57 28.43
C GLY A 708 13.48 2.35 29.74
N CYS A 709 14.78 2.62 29.76
CA CYS A 709 15.54 2.43 30.98
C CYS A 709 15.07 3.36 32.12
N ILE A 710 15.16 2.89 33.37
CA ILE A 710 14.92 3.74 34.56
C ILE A 710 16.04 4.76 34.73
N ASN A 711 17.30 4.34 34.49
CA ASN A 711 18.51 5.14 34.63
C ASN A 711 19.40 4.91 33.38
N ASP A 712 19.38 5.87 32.46
CA ASP A 712 20.14 5.88 31.20
C ASP A 712 20.74 7.29 31.10
N ALA A 713 21.88 7.45 31.77
CA ALA A 713 22.48 8.75 32.03
C ALA A 713 23.19 9.34 30.80
N ASP A 714 23.73 8.48 29.93
CA ASP A 714 24.36 8.87 28.66
C ASP A 714 23.38 8.93 27.48
N VAL A 715 22.14 8.48 27.70
CA VAL A 715 21.03 8.50 26.73
C VAL A 715 21.34 7.63 25.50
N ASP A 716 22.14 6.56 25.69
CA ASP A 716 22.49 5.60 24.65
C ASP A 716 21.44 4.47 24.49
N GLY A 717 20.49 4.38 25.43
CA GLY A 717 19.40 3.41 25.45
C GLY A 717 19.72 2.09 26.19
N VAL A 718 20.92 1.98 26.77
CA VAL A 718 21.32 0.93 27.71
C VAL A 718 21.15 1.46 29.13
N CYS A 719 20.71 0.60 30.05
CA CYS A 719 20.65 1.00 31.45
C CYS A 719 22.04 1.06 32.07
N ASP A 720 22.29 2.07 32.91
CA ASP A 720 23.56 2.26 33.62
C ASP A 720 23.98 1.00 34.39
N GLU A 721 23.04 0.25 35.00
CA GLU A 721 23.36 -0.99 35.71
C GLU A 721 23.68 -2.19 34.80
N LEU A 722 23.37 -2.07 33.51
CA LEU A 722 23.60 -3.06 32.45
C LEU A 722 24.73 -2.65 31.50
N GLU A 723 25.33 -1.48 31.71
CA GLU A 723 26.47 -1.05 30.94
C GLU A 723 27.67 -1.96 31.12
N VAL A 724 28.35 -2.23 30.01
CA VAL A 724 29.60 -2.97 29.99
C VAL A 724 30.73 -1.99 29.78
N LEU A 725 31.48 -1.74 30.84
CA LEU A 725 32.68 -0.91 30.79
C LEU A 725 33.77 -1.55 29.92
N GLY A 726 34.29 -0.79 28.97
CA GLY A 726 35.45 -1.18 28.16
C GLY A 726 35.66 -0.22 27.00
N CYS A 727 36.71 -0.44 26.21
CA CYS A 727 36.96 0.45 25.06
C CYS A 727 35.87 0.33 23.98
N THR A 728 35.14 1.43 23.72
CA THR A 728 34.02 1.48 22.75
C THR A 728 34.48 1.91 21.36
N SER A 729 35.69 2.44 21.21
CA SER A 729 36.23 2.89 19.93
C SER A 729 36.59 1.71 19.00
N PRO A 730 35.93 1.53 17.84
CA PRO A 730 36.21 0.42 16.91
C PRO A 730 37.62 0.46 16.29
N GLY A 731 38.30 1.61 16.36
CA GLY A 731 39.66 1.79 15.88
C GLY A 731 40.76 1.35 16.86
N ALA A 732 40.40 1.03 18.11
CA ALA A 732 41.36 0.67 19.15
C ALA A 732 41.77 -0.81 19.11
N ASP A 733 43.00 -1.11 19.54
CA ASP A 733 43.54 -2.48 19.61
C ASP A 733 42.81 -3.36 20.63
N ASN A 734 42.24 -2.75 21.67
CA ASN A 734 41.47 -3.40 22.72
C ASN A 734 39.99 -3.05 22.67
N TYR A 735 39.47 -2.69 21.49
CA TYR A 735 38.04 -2.51 21.25
C TYR A 735 37.25 -3.72 21.78
N ASN A 736 36.26 -3.44 22.61
CA ASN A 736 35.33 -4.40 23.13
C ASN A 736 33.97 -4.16 22.48
N SER A 737 33.57 -5.04 21.56
CA SER A 737 32.25 -4.96 20.91
C SER A 737 31.08 -5.14 21.87
N ASP A 738 31.35 -5.69 23.05
CA ASP A 738 30.35 -5.86 24.09
C ASP A 738 30.34 -4.66 25.05
N ALA A 739 31.30 -3.73 24.95
CA ALA A 739 31.30 -2.52 25.76
C ALA A 739 30.26 -1.54 25.25
N THR A 740 29.43 -1.07 26.17
CA THR A 740 28.42 -0.05 25.91
C THR A 740 28.91 1.32 26.39
N GLU A 741 29.81 1.36 27.39
CA GLU A 741 30.36 2.62 27.93
C GLU A 741 31.91 2.62 27.98
N ASP A 742 32.54 3.74 27.60
CA ASP A 742 34.01 3.84 27.47
C ASP A 742 34.71 4.04 28.82
N ASP A 743 35.54 3.08 29.22
CA ASP A 743 36.30 3.14 30.48
C ASP A 743 37.66 3.88 30.37
N PHE A 744 37.86 4.62 29.27
CA PHE A 744 39.11 5.27 28.88
C PHE A 744 40.30 4.30 28.77
N SER A 745 40.04 2.99 28.60
CA SER A 745 41.11 1.99 28.44
C SER A 745 41.58 1.84 27.00
N CYS A 746 41.00 2.54 26.02
CA CYS A 746 41.35 2.41 24.61
C CYS A 746 42.85 2.65 24.35
N THR A 747 43.45 1.71 23.63
CA THR A 747 44.86 1.74 23.21
C THR A 747 44.95 1.58 21.70
N TYR A 748 45.90 2.26 21.08
CA TYR A 748 46.09 2.23 19.63
C TYR A 748 47.56 1.96 19.30
N LEU A 749 47.78 1.31 18.15
CA LEU A 749 49.10 0.98 17.62
C LEU A 749 49.97 0.16 18.60
N GLU A 750 49.44 -0.97 19.05
CA GLU A 750 50.04 -1.86 20.06
C GLU A 750 50.37 -1.14 21.38
N GLY A 751 49.51 -0.20 21.80
CA GLY A 751 49.68 0.59 23.02
C GLY A 751 50.70 1.72 22.93
N MET A 752 51.05 2.15 21.70
CA MET A 752 51.86 3.37 21.50
C MET A 752 51.07 4.64 21.83
N VAL A 753 49.73 4.61 21.70
CA VAL A 753 48.81 5.69 22.12
C VAL A 753 47.80 5.10 23.12
N LEU A 754 47.48 5.85 24.18
CA LEU A 754 46.58 5.45 25.26
C LEU A 754 45.20 6.15 25.16
N GLY A 755 44.80 6.55 23.95
CA GLY A 755 43.53 7.24 23.71
C GLY A 755 43.52 8.72 24.08
N LEU A 756 42.32 9.28 24.14
CA LEU A 756 42.06 10.67 24.50
C LEU A 756 41.73 10.79 25.99
N SER A 757 41.86 11.98 26.56
CA SER A 757 41.34 12.32 27.89
C SER A 757 41.03 13.80 27.96
N TYR A 758 40.14 14.20 28.85
CA TYR A 758 39.85 15.60 29.10
C TYR A 758 40.18 16.00 30.55
N GLU A 759 40.25 17.29 30.81
CA GLU A 759 40.18 17.87 32.16
C GLU A 759 39.20 19.05 32.15
N GLU A 760 38.43 19.21 33.22
CA GLU A 760 37.63 20.40 33.43
C GLU A 760 38.49 21.49 34.07
N VAL A 761 38.52 22.66 33.44
CA VAL A 761 39.36 23.80 33.86
C VAL A 761 38.53 24.85 34.60
N ALA A 762 37.25 24.98 34.27
CA ALA A 762 36.32 25.89 34.94
C ALA A 762 34.87 25.39 34.82
N GLU A 763 34.19 25.30 35.97
CA GLU A 763 32.75 25.06 36.08
C GLU A 763 32.00 26.39 36.02
N ASN A 764 30.90 26.45 35.25
CA ASN A 764 30.05 27.63 35.12
C ASN A 764 30.88 28.92 34.89
N ALA A 765 31.84 28.84 33.98
CA ALA A 765 32.94 29.78 33.81
C ALA A 765 32.48 31.24 33.65
N MET A 766 31.29 31.44 33.08
CA MET A 766 30.68 32.74 32.79
C MET A 766 29.39 33.03 33.59
N GLY A 767 28.98 32.15 34.52
CA GLY A 767 27.71 32.30 35.24
C GLY A 767 26.47 32.00 34.39
N THR A 768 26.66 31.38 33.21
CA THR A 768 25.65 31.05 32.20
C THR A 768 25.36 29.55 32.10
N GLY A 769 26.01 28.72 32.91
CA GLY A 769 25.87 27.26 32.89
C GLY A 769 26.86 26.53 31.97
N GLN A 770 27.79 27.23 31.32
CA GLN A 770 28.82 26.62 30.46
C GLN A 770 30.08 26.23 31.25
N SER A 771 30.66 25.08 30.92
CA SER A 771 31.93 24.59 31.49
C SER A 771 33.04 24.57 30.43
N THR A 772 34.30 24.75 30.86
CA THR A 772 35.47 24.78 29.98
C THR A 772 36.32 23.54 30.18
N TYR A 773 36.56 22.80 29.10
CA TYR A 773 37.33 21.56 29.09
C TYR A 773 38.60 21.70 28.24
N ARG A 774 39.67 20.99 28.62
CA ARG A 774 40.87 20.80 27.80
C ARG A 774 41.01 19.35 27.38
N LEU A 775 41.21 19.14 26.09
CA LEU A 775 41.31 17.82 25.48
C LEU A 775 42.77 17.44 25.23
N TYR A 776 43.13 16.21 25.57
CA TYR A 776 44.48 15.67 25.46
C TYR A 776 44.49 14.34 24.72
N VAL A 777 45.62 14.04 24.08
CA VAL A 777 46.00 12.68 23.71
C VAL A 777 47.08 12.13 24.64
N ASN A 778 46.93 10.87 25.02
CA ASN A 778 47.77 10.20 26.00
C ASN A 778 48.78 9.24 25.37
N PHE A 779 49.98 9.20 25.93
CA PHE A 779 51.10 8.35 25.51
C PHE A 779 51.74 7.68 26.73
N PRO A 780 52.30 6.46 26.58
CA PRO A 780 52.94 5.75 27.70
C PRO A 780 54.27 6.38 28.15
N ASN A 781 54.86 7.26 27.34
CA ASN A 781 56.10 7.99 27.62
C ASN A 781 56.19 9.24 26.71
N ASN A 782 57.24 10.04 26.89
CA ASN A 782 57.43 11.30 26.16
C ASN A 782 58.40 11.15 24.96
N ASP A 783 58.67 9.93 24.49
CA ASP A 783 59.61 9.66 23.39
C ASP A 783 58.94 9.76 21.99
N VAL A 784 57.85 10.53 21.90
CA VAL A 784 57.08 10.78 20.68
C VAL A 784 56.84 12.27 20.46
N GLU A 785 56.47 12.64 19.24
CA GLU A 785 56.09 14.01 18.86
C GLU A 785 54.85 13.98 17.97
N VAL A 786 53.73 14.55 18.42
CA VAL A 786 52.52 14.77 17.62
C VAL A 786 52.80 15.88 16.61
N THR A 787 52.56 15.60 15.34
CA THR A 787 52.88 16.51 14.23
C THR A 787 51.65 17.03 13.50
N ALA A 788 50.52 16.32 13.53
CA ALA A 788 49.29 16.80 12.91
C ALA A 788 48.03 16.21 13.56
N MET A 789 46.93 16.97 13.50
CA MET A 789 45.54 16.50 13.58
C MET A 789 44.92 16.61 12.17
N TYR A 790 44.13 15.63 11.73
CA TYR A 790 43.57 15.63 10.37
C TYR A 790 42.24 14.91 10.24
N GLY A 791 41.47 15.25 9.20
CA GLY A 791 40.22 14.58 8.80
C GLY A 791 40.10 14.43 7.28
N THR A 792 39.41 13.38 6.84
CA THR A 792 39.08 13.04 5.44
C THR A 792 37.72 12.34 5.38
N ASP A 793 37.19 12.07 4.19
CA ASP A 793 35.93 11.31 3.99
C ASP A 793 35.93 9.87 4.51
N ILE A 794 37.10 9.25 4.67
CA ILE A 794 37.25 7.88 5.19
C ILE A 794 37.74 7.82 6.64
N ALA A 795 38.23 8.94 7.17
CA ALA A 795 38.69 9.10 8.54
C ALA A 795 38.31 10.52 8.98
N PRO A 796 37.04 10.75 9.35
CA PRO A 796 36.54 12.08 9.67
C PRO A 796 37.19 12.61 10.96
N TRP A 797 37.30 13.92 11.07
CA TRP A 797 37.68 14.62 12.30
C TRP A 797 36.52 15.52 12.71
N GLU A 798 35.94 15.22 13.87
CA GLU A 798 34.69 15.82 14.34
C GLU A 798 34.80 16.24 15.80
N ILE A 799 34.26 17.41 16.13
CA ILE A 799 34.01 17.87 17.49
C ILE A 799 32.58 18.38 17.50
N LEU A 800 31.69 17.62 18.15
CA LEU A 800 30.24 17.84 18.14
C LEU A 800 29.78 18.22 19.54
N SER A 801 28.84 19.15 19.67
CA SER A 801 28.19 19.49 20.95
C SER A 801 26.68 19.25 20.91
N THR A 802 26.11 18.72 21.99
CA THR A 802 24.65 18.63 22.16
C THR A 802 24.00 19.94 22.61
N ALA A 803 24.79 20.99 22.83
CA ALA A 803 24.31 22.28 23.30
C ALA A 803 23.55 23.06 22.22
N ASP A 804 22.36 23.57 22.54
CA ASP A 804 21.58 24.46 21.66
C ASP A 804 22.35 25.75 21.28
N ASP A 805 23.29 26.18 22.13
CA ASP A 805 24.16 27.35 21.93
C ASP A 805 25.57 27.00 21.45
N GLY A 806 25.85 25.71 21.25
CA GLY A 806 27.10 25.20 20.66
C GLY A 806 28.38 25.53 21.45
N PHE A 807 29.46 25.87 20.74
CA PHE A 807 30.76 26.23 21.33
C PHE A 807 30.90 27.73 21.57
N PHE A 808 31.35 28.10 22.77
CA PHE A 808 31.65 29.48 23.08
C PHE A 808 32.94 29.95 22.39
N ASN A 809 32.82 30.97 21.54
CA ASN A 809 33.92 31.65 20.87
C ASN A 809 33.81 33.17 21.07
N TYR A 810 34.89 33.81 21.51
CA TYR A 810 34.93 35.23 21.82
C TYR A 810 35.28 36.08 20.59
N GLU A 811 34.67 37.25 20.42
CA GLU A 811 34.82 38.10 19.21
C GLU A 811 36.27 38.54 18.94
N VAL A 812 37.11 38.61 19.98
CA VAL A 812 38.55 38.90 19.86
C VAL A 812 39.44 37.71 20.19
N GLY A 813 38.86 36.52 20.14
CA GLY A 813 39.48 35.21 20.27
C GLY A 813 40.36 34.83 19.08
N ALA A 814 40.83 33.58 19.09
CA ALA A 814 41.61 33.03 17.98
C ALA A 814 41.44 31.51 17.89
N ASP A 815 41.40 30.98 16.66
CA ASP A 815 41.25 29.56 16.35
C ASP A 815 42.30 28.65 17.01
N PHE A 816 43.47 29.22 17.35
CA PHE A 816 44.61 28.50 17.88
C PHE A 816 45.10 29.09 19.21
N GLY A 817 45.33 28.23 20.19
CA GLY A 817 45.67 28.62 21.56
C GLY A 817 46.88 29.53 21.67
N GLY A 818 47.96 29.30 20.92
CA GLY A 818 49.16 30.14 20.98
C GLY A 818 48.95 31.57 20.43
N SER A 819 47.88 31.78 19.66
CA SER A 819 47.49 33.11 19.17
C SER A 819 46.70 33.92 20.19
N ILE A 820 46.22 33.30 21.28
CA ILE A 820 45.55 33.97 22.39
C ILE A 820 46.59 34.61 23.30
N ASN A 821 46.36 35.87 23.71
CA ASN A 821 47.27 36.63 24.55
C ASN A 821 46.79 36.72 26.00
N PRO A 822 47.43 36.01 26.96
CA PRO A 822 47.00 35.99 28.36
C PRO A 822 46.99 37.34 29.06
N MET A 823 47.76 38.33 28.54
CA MET A 823 47.74 39.69 29.09
C MET A 823 46.37 40.37 28.94
N PHE A 824 45.50 39.86 28.06
CA PHE A 824 44.16 40.37 27.85
C PHE A 824 43.11 39.82 28.81
N PHE A 825 43.36 38.70 29.52
CA PHE A 825 42.40 38.15 30.50
C PHE A 825 42.05 39.16 31.61
N ALA A 826 43.01 39.99 32.03
CA ALA A 826 42.77 41.04 33.02
C ALA A 826 41.84 42.18 32.54
N VAL A 827 41.59 42.27 31.24
CA VAL A 827 40.74 43.30 30.61
C VAL A 827 39.46 42.70 30.02
N PHE A 828 39.55 41.48 29.50
CA PHE A 828 38.47 40.67 28.94
C PHE A 828 38.53 39.28 29.60
N PRO A 829 37.92 39.09 30.79
CA PRO A 829 37.99 37.82 31.51
C PRO A 829 37.40 36.64 30.72
N GLU A 830 36.38 36.90 29.89
CA GLU A 830 35.72 35.91 29.04
C GLU A 830 36.67 35.26 28.00
N LEU A 831 37.73 35.96 27.58
CA LEU A 831 38.72 35.43 26.65
C LEU A 831 39.52 34.25 27.23
N GLU A 832 39.53 34.07 28.56
CA GLU A 832 40.15 32.91 29.21
C GLU A 832 39.43 31.59 28.86
N TYR A 833 38.14 31.67 28.54
CA TYR A 833 37.26 30.54 28.27
C TYR A 833 36.95 30.36 26.78
N ASP A 834 37.65 31.08 25.90
CA ASP A 834 37.52 30.93 24.46
C ASP A 834 37.81 29.47 24.02
N SER A 835 37.12 28.99 22.99
CA SER A 835 37.34 27.65 22.42
C SER A 835 38.37 27.71 21.29
N TRP A 836 39.31 26.77 21.25
CA TRP A 836 40.43 26.80 20.29
C TRP A 836 41.15 25.45 20.18
N PHE A 837 41.86 25.26 19.06
CA PHE A 837 42.68 24.07 18.79
C PHE A 837 44.17 24.31 19.06
N THR A 838 44.93 23.25 19.31
CA THR A 838 46.39 23.32 19.46
C THR A 838 47.08 21.98 19.21
N ILE A 839 48.41 21.99 19.15
CA ILE A 839 49.23 20.80 19.36
C ILE A 839 50.26 21.16 20.44
N GLY A 840 49.83 21.03 21.69
CA GLY A 840 50.62 21.23 22.92
C GLY A 840 51.08 22.65 23.24
N ALA A 841 50.49 23.67 22.63
CA ALA A 841 50.71 25.07 22.99
C ALA A 841 49.58 25.61 23.87
N GLU A 842 49.90 26.31 24.95
CA GLU A 842 48.95 27.07 25.78
C GLU A 842 48.82 28.54 25.31
N PRO A 843 47.80 29.29 25.76
CA PRO A 843 47.71 30.73 25.54
C PRO A 843 49.01 31.47 25.86
N GLY A 844 49.55 32.16 24.85
CA GLY A 844 50.79 32.94 24.94
C GLY A 844 52.06 32.20 24.55
N ASP A 845 51.98 30.90 24.24
CA ASP A 845 53.09 30.14 23.67
C ASP A 845 53.22 30.38 22.14
N ASP A 846 54.42 30.16 21.59
CA ASP A 846 54.68 30.26 20.14
C ASP A 846 54.30 28.94 19.47
N ASP A 847 53.04 28.79 19.06
CA ASP A 847 52.43 27.51 18.66
C ASP A 847 52.98 26.92 17.35
N GLY A 848 53.50 27.74 16.43
CA GLY A 848 54.07 27.29 15.15
C GLY A 848 53.09 26.46 14.29
N LEU A 849 51.79 26.51 14.60
CA LEU A 849 50.71 25.75 13.97
C LEU A 849 50.47 26.29 12.56
N ASN A 850 50.23 25.37 11.65
CA ASN A 850 49.82 25.65 10.28
C ASN A 850 48.57 24.86 9.99
N SER A 851 47.65 25.43 9.22
CA SER A 851 46.45 24.74 8.77
C SER A 851 46.45 24.60 7.25
N ALA A 852 45.83 23.51 6.78
CA ALA A 852 45.55 23.26 5.39
C ALA A 852 44.19 22.58 5.29
N PHE A 853 43.18 23.33 4.83
CA PHE A 853 41.81 22.87 4.65
C PHE A 853 41.44 22.93 3.18
N ASP A 854 40.55 22.03 2.75
CA ASP A 854 39.84 22.16 1.49
C ASP A 854 39.16 23.53 1.40
N SER A 855 39.17 24.15 0.22
CA SER A 855 38.54 25.45 0.00
C SER A 855 37.02 25.42 0.10
N GLU A 856 36.42 24.23 0.05
CA GLU A 856 34.99 24.00 0.18
C GLU A 856 34.57 23.75 1.64
N LEU A 857 35.53 23.62 2.59
CA LEU A 857 35.23 23.43 4.02
C LEU A 857 35.09 24.78 4.73
N THR A 858 33.98 24.96 5.44
CA THR A 858 33.73 26.08 6.36
C THR A 858 33.94 25.72 7.83
N SER A 859 34.42 24.50 8.16
CA SER A 859 34.47 23.94 9.52
C SER A 859 35.06 24.85 10.59
N LEU A 860 36.09 25.64 10.25
CA LEU A 860 36.70 26.58 11.20
C LEU A 860 35.88 27.88 11.35
N ASP A 861 35.24 28.33 10.26
CA ASP A 861 34.30 29.47 10.29
C ASP A 861 33.01 29.10 11.03
N ASP A 862 32.52 27.87 10.84
CA ASP A 862 31.36 27.29 11.52
C ASP A 862 31.66 27.14 13.02
N PHE A 863 32.79 26.51 13.38
CA PHE A 863 33.24 26.40 14.77
C PHE A 863 33.38 27.75 15.46
N ASN A 864 33.98 28.74 14.80
CA ASN A 864 34.11 30.11 15.34
C ASN A 864 32.77 30.85 15.46
N SER A 865 31.74 30.39 14.75
CA SER A 865 30.37 30.91 14.85
C SER A 865 29.55 30.21 15.95
N GLY A 866 30.13 29.17 16.57
CA GLY A 866 29.54 28.37 17.63
C GLY A 866 28.99 27.02 17.17
N ASP A 867 29.04 26.70 15.88
CA ASP A 867 28.56 25.42 15.35
C ASP A 867 29.58 24.28 15.54
N ASP A 868 29.19 23.06 15.18
CA ASP A 868 30.05 21.87 15.24
C ASP A 868 31.25 21.96 14.28
N PHE A 869 32.37 21.36 14.67
CA PHE A 869 33.55 21.25 13.81
C PHE A 869 33.56 19.89 13.09
N ILE A 870 33.43 19.88 11.76
CA ILE A 870 33.38 18.64 10.96
C ILE A 870 34.33 18.71 9.76
N VAL A 871 35.23 17.75 9.62
CA VAL A 871 36.14 17.59 8.47
C VAL A 871 36.01 16.18 7.90
N ASN A 872 35.17 16.04 6.86
CA ASN A 872 34.80 14.75 6.25
C ASN A 872 34.82 14.77 4.71
N THR A 873 35.55 15.69 4.08
CA THR A 873 35.66 15.73 2.60
C THR A 873 36.81 14.86 2.09
N PHE A 874 36.73 14.49 0.80
CA PHE A 874 37.77 13.71 0.12
C PHE A 874 39.15 14.39 0.13
N VAL A 875 39.19 15.73 0.04
CA VAL A 875 40.46 16.49 0.16
C VAL A 875 40.85 16.63 1.63
N GLY A 876 39.86 16.76 2.51
CA GLY A 876 40.03 16.79 3.94
C GLY A 876 40.59 18.11 4.48
N GLY A 877 41.08 18.04 5.71
CA GLY A 877 41.65 19.16 6.43
C GLY A 877 42.65 18.72 7.48
N SER A 878 43.65 19.55 7.77
CA SER A 878 44.65 19.26 8.79
C SER A 878 45.20 20.51 9.46
N VAL A 879 45.55 20.35 10.73
CA VAL A 879 46.36 21.29 11.49
C VAL A 879 47.66 20.57 11.83
N PHE A 880 48.81 21.20 11.56
CA PHE A 880 50.12 20.57 11.70
C PHE A 880 51.20 21.53 12.19
N VAL A 881 52.16 20.97 12.90
CA VAL A 881 53.41 21.65 13.29
C VAL A 881 54.56 21.10 12.45
N VAL A 882 55.57 21.93 12.19
CA VAL A 882 56.77 21.45 11.49
C VAL A 882 57.59 20.58 12.44
N PRO A 883 57.80 19.29 12.11
CA PRO A 883 58.78 18.41 12.75
C PRO A 883 60.02 19.08 13.37
N GLY A 884 60.13 19.05 14.71
CA GLY A 884 61.28 19.55 15.46
C GLY A 884 61.49 21.07 15.40
N ALA A 885 60.44 21.83 15.08
CA ALA A 885 60.47 23.29 15.10
C ALA A 885 60.38 23.86 16.52
N ASN A 886 59.59 23.22 17.39
CA ASN A 886 59.40 23.55 18.81
C ASN A 886 59.16 22.26 19.63
N ASP A 887 59.08 22.39 20.95
CA ASP A 887 58.89 21.26 21.88
C ASP A 887 57.40 20.96 22.16
N GLN A 888 56.45 21.60 21.47
CA GLN A 888 55.02 21.57 21.83
C GLN A 888 54.29 20.28 21.43
N GLY A 889 54.73 19.58 20.37
CA GLY A 889 54.20 18.26 20.03
C GLY A 889 54.68 17.12 20.95
N ILE A 890 55.58 17.39 21.90
CA ILE A 890 56.19 16.37 22.77
C ILE A 890 55.33 16.23 24.04
N PRO A 891 54.94 15.00 24.45
CA PRO A 891 54.14 14.81 25.65
C PRO A 891 54.81 15.37 26.92
N VAL A 892 54.03 16.07 27.74
CA VAL A 892 54.39 16.45 29.10
C VAL A 892 53.61 15.56 30.06
N ASP A 893 54.33 14.81 30.91
CA ASP A 893 53.75 13.77 31.76
C ASP A 893 52.84 12.78 31.00
N GLY A 894 53.23 12.44 29.76
CA GLY A 894 52.50 11.53 28.89
C GLY A 894 51.31 12.16 28.13
N LYS A 895 51.05 13.46 28.25
CA LYS A 895 49.91 14.14 27.58
C LYS A 895 50.35 15.20 26.58
N VAL A 896 49.63 15.31 25.47
CA VAL A 896 49.73 16.45 24.53
C VAL A 896 48.35 17.12 24.44
N LEU A 897 48.30 18.43 24.69
CA LEU A 897 47.08 19.23 24.59
C LEU A 897 46.65 19.36 23.12
N LEU A 898 45.37 19.17 22.82
CA LEU A 898 44.80 19.23 21.47
C LEU A 898 43.83 20.41 21.29
N GLY A 899 43.25 20.93 22.37
CA GLY A 899 42.35 22.07 22.32
C GLY A 899 41.69 22.37 23.66
N GLN A 900 40.97 23.49 23.69
CA GLN A 900 40.09 23.91 24.77
C GLN A 900 38.69 24.14 24.20
N PHE A 901 37.67 23.65 24.87
CA PHE A 901 36.28 23.71 24.41
C PHE A 901 35.37 24.14 25.56
N THR A 902 34.60 25.20 25.33
CA THR A 902 33.62 25.71 26.30
C THR A 902 32.23 25.55 25.73
N THR A 903 31.37 24.81 26.42
CA THR A 903 29.99 24.53 26.00
C THR A 903 29.09 24.25 27.20
N SER A 904 27.77 24.28 27.00
CA SER A 904 26.78 23.93 28.02
C SER A 904 26.31 22.46 27.93
N GLY A 905 26.68 21.77 26.84
CA GLY A 905 26.27 20.40 26.54
C GLY A 905 27.41 19.39 26.61
N ILE A 906 27.14 18.18 26.09
CA ILE A 906 28.09 17.08 26.01
C ILE A 906 28.84 17.19 24.68
N VAL A 907 30.17 17.05 24.73
CA VAL A 907 31.05 17.07 23.56
C VAL A 907 31.41 15.65 23.15
N THR A 908 31.12 15.27 21.91
CA THR A 908 31.66 14.06 21.28
C THR A 908 32.82 14.45 20.36
N ALA A 909 34.02 13.98 20.67
CA ALA A 909 35.22 14.26 19.88
C ALA A 909 35.73 12.99 19.18
N LEU A 910 35.94 13.08 17.87
CA LEU A 910 36.54 12.05 17.02
C LEU A 910 37.80 12.61 16.36
N ILE A 911 38.99 12.19 16.80
CA ILE A 911 40.26 12.80 16.38
C ILE A 911 41.19 11.77 15.74
N ASN A 912 41.83 12.18 14.63
CA ASN A 912 42.94 11.46 14.03
C ASN A 912 44.23 12.28 14.17
N ILE A 913 45.32 11.61 14.57
CA ILE A 913 46.63 12.24 14.71
C ILE A 913 47.71 11.55 13.89
N GLN A 914 48.68 12.35 13.45
CA GLN A 914 49.98 11.89 13.02
C GLN A 914 51.01 12.22 14.10
N PHE A 915 51.85 11.24 14.45
CA PHE A 915 52.96 11.45 15.37
C PHE A 915 54.22 10.71 14.91
N ARG A 916 55.36 11.02 15.52
CA ARG A 916 56.65 10.41 15.20
C ARG A 916 57.33 9.86 16.45
N ASP A 917 58.00 8.73 16.33
CA ASP A 917 58.80 8.16 17.41
C ASP A 917 60.21 8.80 17.52
N ALA A 918 60.97 8.38 18.53
CA ALA A 918 62.35 8.79 18.74
C ALA A 918 63.28 8.48 17.54
N ASP A 919 62.96 7.47 16.71
CA ASP A 919 63.68 7.12 15.49
C ASP A 919 63.21 7.92 14.26
N GLN A 920 62.28 8.87 14.46
CA GLN A 920 61.69 9.76 13.45
C GLN A 920 60.82 9.03 12.43
N VAL A 921 60.25 7.88 12.80
CA VAL A 921 59.26 7.14 12.00
C VAL A 921 57.88 7.72 12.29
N SER A 922 57.10 8.01 11.24
CA SER A 922 55.73 8.50 11.37
C SER A 922 54.73 7.37 11.54
N TYR A 923 53.78 7.58 12.45
CA TYR A 923 52.62 6.72 12.71
C TYR A 923 51.34 7.56 12.66
N TYR A 924 50.22 6.87 12.46
CA TYR A 924 48.90 7.45 12.33
C TYR A 924 47.96 6.70 13.28
N ALA A 925 47.34 7.42 14.20
CA ALA A 925 46.29 6.89 15.07
C ALA A 925 44.97 7.55 14.62
N GLU A 926 44.04 6.73 14.15
CA GLU A 926 42.78 7.14 13.54
C GLU A 926 41.61 6.62 14.37
N GLY A 927 40.49 7.35 14.34
CA GLY A 927 39.24 6.94 14.98
C GLY A 927 39.25 7.02 16.50
N MET A 928 40.09 7.86 17.11
CA MET A 928 40.08 8.03 18.56
C MET A 928 38.86 8.85 18.95
N SER A 929 37.94 8.24 19.69
CA SER A 929 36.70 8.88 20.14
C SER A 929 36.72 9.10 21.65
N ILE A 930 36.10 10.18 22.12
CA ILE A 930 35.79 10.43 23.52
C ILE A 930 34.57 11.33 23.64
N THR A 931 33.72 11.05 24.62
CA THR A 931 32.57 11.88 24.99
C THR A 931 32.86 12.55 26.34
N PHE A 932 32.68 13.87 26.45
CA PHE A 932 32.93 14.60 27.70
C PHE A 932 32.01 15.82 27.92
N PRO A 933 31.62 16.14 29.17
CA PRO A 933 31.88 15.34 30.37
C PRO A 933 31.22 13.96 30.23
N ALA A 934 31.89 12.92 30.71
CA ALA A 934 31.34 11.57 30.65
C ALA A 934 30.00 11.59 31.39
N PRO A 935 28.89 11.23 30.73
CA PRO A 935 27.61 11.22 31.39
C PRO A 935 27.69 10.25 32.57
N GLY A 936 27.13 10.63 33.72
CA GLY A 936 27.08 9.72 34.85
C GLY A 936 28.36 9.51 35.68
N LEU A 937 29.51 10.11 35.35
CA LEU A 937 30.72 10.00 36.18
C LEU A 937 30.78 11.08 37.28
N GLY A 938 30.50 10.68 38.51
CA GLY A 938 30.62 11.51 39.71
C GLY A 938 30.45 10.67 40.97
N CYS A 939 30.44 11.28 42.16
CA CYS A 939 30.08 10.49 43.32
C CYS A 939 28.56 10.30 43.36
N THR A 940 28.09 9.06 43.32
CA THR A 940 26.67 8.72 43.37
C THR A 940 26.08 8.72 44.78
N ASP A 941 26.93 8.92 45.79
CA ASP A 941 26.54 8.92 47.19
C ASP A 941 26.21 10.35 47.65
N ASP A 942 24.93 10.61 47.90
CA ASP A 942 24.37 11.91 48.34
C ASP A 942 24.97 12.46 49.64
N THR A 943 25.76 11.64 50.35
CA THR A 943 26.50 12.02 51.56
C THR A 943 27.97 12.39 51.32
N ALA A 944 28.47 12.23 50.09
CA ALA A 944 29.82 12.64 49.73
C ALA A 944 29.89 14.11 49.31
N CYS A 945 31.11 14.64 49.36
CA CYS A 945 31.41 16.05 49.15
C CYS A 945 31.61 16.48 47.72
N ASN A 946 31.76 15.51 46.86
CA ASN A 946 31.67 15.64 45.42
C ASN A 946 30.48 14.84 44.90
N TYR A 947 29.39 14.76 45.70
CA TYR A 947 28.14 14.19 45.24
C TYR A 947 27.63 14.96 44.04
N ASP A 948 27.32 14.21 43.00
CA ASP A 948 26.73 14.72 41.78
C ASP A 948 25.37 14.02 41.61
N PRO A 949 24.24 14.76 41.66
CA PRO A 949 22.91 14.18 41.52
C PRO A 949 22.65 13.58 40.13
N ASP A 950 23.49 13.89 39.15
CA ASP A 950 23.43 13.38 37.79
C ASP A 950 24.46 12.26 37.55
N ALA A 951 25.21 11.85 38.59
CA ALA A 951 26.14 10.73 38.52
C ALA A 951 25.48 9.38 38.81
N VAL A 952 25.89 8.37 38.04
CA VAL A 952 25.38 6.99 38.11
C VAL A 952 26.51 5.95 38.29
N ILE A 953 27.76 6.33 38.05
CA ILE A 953 28.96 5.51 38.28
C ILE A 953 29.87 6.19 39.32
N ASP A 954 30.09 5.52 40.47
CA ASP A 954 30.93 6.03 41.58
C ASP A 954 32.40 6.18 41.14
N ASN A 955 32.80 7.42 40.87
CA ASN A 955 34.17 7.77 40.54
C ASN A 955 34.80 8.69 41.60
N GLY A 956 35.16 8.10 42.74
CA GLY A 956 36.04 8.74 43.73
C GLY A 956 35.30 9.62 44.73
N CYS A 957 34.29 9.06 45.39
CA CYS A 957 33.59 9.71 46.51
C CYS A 957 34.52 10.18 47.65
N VAL A 958 34.47 11.47 47.94
CA VAL A 958 35.16 12.11 49.07
C VAL A 958 34.14 12.31 50.18
N TYR A 959 34.22 11.50 51.23
CA TYR A 959 33.33 11.63 52.39
C TYR A 959 33.94 12.55 53.45
N PRO A 960 33.12 13.37 54.13
CA PRO A 960 33.63 14.17 55.21
C PRO A 960 33.86 13.31 56.47
N GLU A 961 34.85 13.68 57.30
CA GLU A 961 35.08 13.02 58.59
C GLU A 961 33.93 13.31 59.58
N GLU A 962 33.74 12.46 60.60
CA GLU A 962 32.69 12.62 61.62
C GLU A 962 32.73 14.05 62.21
N PHE A 963 31.59 14.76 62.14
CA PHE A 963 31.36 16.18 62.51
C PHE A 963 31.75 17.26 61.47
N TYR A 964 32.29 16.88 60.31
CA TYR A 964 32.57 17.79 59.19
C TYR A 964 31.58 17.52 58.04
N ASN A 965 31.24 18.53 57.24
CA ASN A 965 30.59 18.42 55.93
C ASN A 965 31.59 18.84 54.84
N CYS A 966 31.07 18.97 53.64
CA CYS A 966 31.80 19.17 52.41
C CYS A 966 32.33 20.60 52.22
N ASP A 967 31.80 21.53 53.01
CA ASP A 967 32.23 22.92 53.10
C ASP A 967 33.12 23.19 54.33
N GLY A 968 33.50 22.14 55.07
CA GLY A 968 34.25 22.25 56.31
C GLY A 968 33.43 21.71 57.46
N CYS A 969 33.27 22.46 58.54
CA CYS A 969 32.54 21.95 59.67
C CYS A 969 31.00 22.03 59.45
N ILE A 970 30.23 21.01 59.87
CA ILE A 970 28.76 20.99 59.68
C ILE A 970 28.09 22.15 60.44
N ASN A 971 28.55 22.42 61.66
CA ASN A 971 28.26 23.64 62.39
C ASN A 971 29.53 24.11 63.09
N ASP A 972 30.02 25.27 62.67
CA ASP A 972 31.10 26.02 63.32
C ASP A 972 30.58 27.44 63.46
N ILE A 973 29.75 27.63 64.50
CA ILE A 973 28.93 28.84 64.66
C ILE A 973 29.78 30.10 64.82
N ASP A 974 31.01 29.98 65.32
CA ASP A 974 31.91 31.10 65.55
C ASP A 974 33.12 31.17 64.57
N ALA A 975 33.18 30.21 63.63
CA ALA A 975 34.14 30.08 62.54
C ALA A 975 35.61 29.88 63.01
N ASP A 976 35.82 29.20 64.13
CA ASP A 976 37.15 28.95 64.71
C ASP A 976 37.84 27.66 64.20
N GLY A 977 37.11 26.82 63.46
CA GLY A 977 37.59 25.62 62.80
C GLY A 977 37.40 24.31 63.59
N VAL A 978 36.72 24.34 64.74
CA VAL A 978 36.24 23.16 65.47
C VAL A 978 34.72 23.05 65.32
N CYS A 979 34.21 21.83 65.25
CA CYS A 979 32.78 21.60 65.09
C CYS A 979 32.01 21.58 66.38
N ASP A 980 30.86 22.25 66.41
CA ASP A 980 29.99 22.48 67.57
C ASP A 980 29.77 21.19 68.41
N GLU A 981 29.67 20.00 67.78
CA GLU A 981 29.49 18.73 68.50
C GLU A 981 30.76 18.18 69.19
N LEU A 982 31.93 18.68 68.80
CA LEU A 982 33.24 18.45 69.42
C LEU A 982 33.59 19.56 70.43
N GLU A 983 32.76 20.59 70.52
CA GLU A 983 32.91 21.66 71.49
C GLU A 983 32.30 21.28 72.83
N ILE A 984 33.02 21.59 73.90
CA ILE A 984 32.49 21.46 75.25
C ILE A 984 31.74 22.75 75.53
N GLU A 985 30.44 22.73 75.30
CA GLU A 985 29.59 23.87 75.54
C GLU A 985 29.37 24.15 77.04
N GLY A 986 29.47 25.43 77.42
CA GLY A 986 29.05 25.91 78.73
C GLY A 986 29.40 27.38 78.94
N CYS A 987 28.73 28.06 79.87
CA CYS A 987 28.96 29.48 80.09
C CYS A 987 30.45 29.78 80.37
N THR A 988 31.11 30.52 79.47
CA THR A 988 32.54 30.87 79.59
C THR A 988 32.77 32.20 80.34
N ASP A 989 31.70 32.96 80.60
CA ASP A 989 31.73 34.20 81.40
C ASP A 989 31.71 33.92 82.92
N ALA A 990 32.84 34.15 83.57
CA ALA A 990 33.04 33.99 85.01
C ALA A 990 32.10 34.84 85.92
N SER A 991 31.20 35.66 85.37
CA SER A 991 30.25 36.51 86.07
C SER A 991 28.77 36.10 86.01
N ALA A 992 28.39 35.05 85.26
CA ALA A 992 27.02 34.55 85.13
C ALA A 992 26.54 33.63 86.28
N CYS A 993 25.21 33.41 86.45
CA CYS A 993 24.69 32.52 87.52
C CYS A 993 25.00 31.01 87.32
N ASN A 994 25.55 30.58 86.19
CA ASN A 994 25.87 29.18 85.85
C ASN A 994 27.18 28.97 85.04
N TYR A 995 28.24 29.74 85.28
CA TYR A 995 29.59 29.60 84.67
C TYR A 995 30.25 28.21 84.82
N ASP A 996 30.92 27.70 83.76
CA ASP A 996 31.70 26.44 83.70
C ASP A 996 33.13 26.65 83.16
N SER A 997 34.12 26.02 83.81
CA SER A 997 35.55 26.17 83.51
C SER A 997 36.13 25.16 82.51
N ASN A 998 35.36 24.16 82.11
CA ASN A 998 35.77 23.18 81.10
C ASN A 998 35.19 23.48 79.71
N ALA A 999 34.41 24.55 79.59
CA ALA A 999 33.78 24.92 78.34
C ALA A 999 34.82 25.47 77.34
N THR A 1000 34.77 24.98 76.11
CA THR A 1000 35.60 25.44 74.98
C THR A 1000 34.83 26.39 74.07
N ASP A 1001 33.50 26.35 74.09
CA ASP A 1001 32.64 27.36 73.45
C ASP A 1001 31.53 27.87 74.40
N ASP A 1002 31.19 29.15 74.24
CA ASP A 1002 30.22 29.87 75.06
C ASP A 1002 28.82 29.72 74.48
N ASN A 1003 28.09 28.71 74.95
CA ASN A 1003 26.77 28.37 74.42
C ASN A 1003 25.63 29.34 74.84
N ASP A 1004 25.98 30.61 75.09
CA ASP A 1004 25.11 31.66 75.62
C ASP A 1004 24.32 31.25 76.88
N SER A 1005 24.69 30.13 77.52
CA SER A 1005 24.02 29.64 78.70
C SER A 1005 24.32 30.52 79.90
N CYS A 1006 25.11 31.58 79.78
CA CYS A 1006 25.38 32.54 80.84
C CYS A 1006 24.10 33.25 81.33
N LEU A 1007 23.41 32.61 82.28
CA LEU A 1007 22.10 33.05 82.75
C LEU A 1007 22.21 34.30 83.62
N GLN A 1008 21.24 35.19 83.41
CA GLN A 1008 20.83 36.26 84.32
C GLN A 1008 19.39 35.99 84.77
N ASN A 1009 18.89 36.70 85.79
CA ASN A 1009 17.49 36.54 86.20
C ASN A 1009 16.53 37.26 85.23
N ASP A 1010 15.38 36.66 84.92
CA ASP A 1010 14.33 37.24 84.06
C ASP A 1010 13.42 38.27 84.80
N LEU A 1011 12.47 38.88 84.09
CA LEU A 1011 11.55 39.90 84.63
C LEU A 1011 10.56 39.35 85.66
N CYS A 1012 10.29 38.03 85.63
CA CYS A 1012 9.48 37.30 86.61
C CYS A 1012 10.33 36.69 87.75
N GLY A 1013 11.66 36.91 87.76
CA GLY A 1013 12.59 36.71 88.87
C GLY A 1013 13.30 35.36 88.93
N VAL A 1014 13.39 34.62 87.82
CA VAL A 1014 13.95 33.27 87.73
C VAL A 1014 15.27 33.28 86.92
N CYS A 1015 16.35 32.67 87.42
CA CYS A 1015 17.64 32.53 86.70
C CYS A 1015 17.41 31.64 85.48
N GLY A 1016 17.56 32.21 84.28
CA GLY A 1016 17.23 31.57 82.99
C GLY A 1016 15.76 31.32 82.75
N GLY A 1017 14.87 32.10 83.37
CA GLY A 1017 13.46 32.09 83.01
C GLY A 1017 13.22 32.82 81.68
N ASP A 1018 12.16 32.43 80.98
CA ASP A 1018 11.74 32.95 79.66
C ASP A 1018 10.48 33.83 79.77
N ASN A 1019 10.11 34.26 80.98
CA ASN A 1019 8.85 34.92 81.31
C ASN A 1019 7.57 34.06 81.07
N SER A 1020 7.66 32.78 80.71
CA SER A 1020 6.47 31.93 80.42
C SER A 1020 5.51 31.78 81.61
N SER A 1021 6.03 31.86 82.84
CA SER A 1021 5.24 31.72 84.07
C SER A 1021 4.21 32.85 84.31
N CYS A 1022 4.22 33.88 83.47
CA CYS A 1022 3.40 35.07 83.57
C CYS A 1022 2.82 35.54 82.20
N SER A 1023 2.91 34.70 81.16
CA SER A 1023 2.55 34.99 79.75
C SER A 1023 1.38 34.14 79.21
N GLY A 1024 0.54 34.72 78.35
CA GLY A 1024 -0.64 34.10 77.71
C GLY A 1024 -1.54 35.14 77.02
N CYS A 1025 -2.55 34.73 76.24
CA CYS A 1025 -3.40 35.68 75.50
C CYS A 1025 -4.14 36.67 76.43
N THR A 1026 -3.88 37.98 76.26
CA THR A 1026 -4.45 39.02 77.14
C THR A 1026 -5.71 39.71 76.57
N ASP A 1027 -6.11 39.39 75.34
CA ASP A 1027 -7.28 39.97 74.68
C ASP A 1027 -8.56 39.19 74.97
N SER A 1028 -9.50 39.82 75.66
CA SER A 1028 -10.82 39.23 76.00
C SER A 1028 -11.73 38.89 74.81
N ALA A 1029 -11.37 39.30 73.58
CA ALA A 1029 -12.09 38.95 72.36
C ALA A 1029 -11.55 37.70 71.66
N ALA A 1030 -10.42 37.15 72.10
CA ALA A 1030 -9.83 35.92 71.55
C ALA A 1030 -10.41 34.66 72.21
N CYS A 1031 -10.49 33.57 71.46
CA CYS A 1031 -11.05 32.28 71.86
C CYS A 1031 -10.26 31.58 72.98
N ASN A 1032 -8.97 31.88 73.11
CA ASN A 1032 -8.07 31.33 74.13
C ASN A 1032 -7.59 32.37 75.16
N TYR A 1033 -8.38 33.41 75.42
CA TYR A 1033 -8.08 34.43 76.43
C TYR A 1033 -7.79 33.84 77.83
N ASP A 1034 -6.65 34.23 78.43
CA ASP A 1034 -6.28 33.86 79.80
C ASP A 1034 -6.24 35.07 80.74
N SER A 1035 -7.16 35.09 81.70
CA SER A 1035 -7.27 36.14 82.72
C SER A 1035 -6.12 36.22 83.74
N SER A 1036 -5.20 35.24 83.73
CA SER A 1036 -4.04 35.16 84.62
C SER A 1036 -2.72 35.61 83.99
N ALA A 1037 -2.71 35.76 82.66
CA ALA A 1037 -1.59 36.30 81.92
C ALA A 1037 -1.40 37.81 82.16
N THR A 1038 -0.15 38.24 82.31
CA THR A 1038 0.23 39.66 82.48
C THR A 1038 1.18 40.17 81.41
N LEU A 1039 1.75 39.24 80.64
CA LEU A 1039 2.43 39.48 79.37
C LEU A 1039 1.63 38.80 78.26
N ASP A 1040 1.41 39.48 77.15
CA ASP A 1040 0.81 38.88 75.96
C ASP A 1040 1.90 38.16 75.16
N ASP A 1041 1.70 36.88 74.88
CA ASP A 1041 2.63 36.03 74.12
C ASP A 1041 2.25 35.90 72.64
N GLY A 1042 1.22 36.64 72.18
CA GLY A 1042 0.76 36.57 70.80
C GLY A 1042 -0.02 35.29 70.47
N SER A 1043 -0.32 34.45 71.46
CA SER A 1043 -1.09 33.23 71.26
C SER A 1043 -2.58 33.45 71.01
N CYS A 1044 -3.07 34.70 70.99
CA CYS A 1044 -4.49 35.01 70.82
C CYS A 1044 -5.05 34.46 69.49
N VAL A 1045 -5.91 33.44 69.60
CA VAL A 1045 -6.64 32.84 68.48
C VAL A 1045 -8.00 33.50 68.38
N TYR A 1046 -8.33 34.04 67.22
CA TYR A 1046 -9.64 34.59 66.91
C TYR A 1046 -10.40 33.59 66.03
N PRO A 1047 -11.74 33.57 66.06
CA PRO A 1047 -12.50 32.68 65.20
C PRO A 1047 -12.39 33.12 63.74
N ASP A 1048 -12.47 32.16 62.82
CA ASP A 1048 -12.39 32.41 61.38
C ASP A 1048 -13.57 33.28 60.91
N MET A 1049 -13.36 33.99 59.79
CA MET A 1049 -14.39 34.89 59.24
C MET A 1049 -15.67 34.08 58.98
N TYR A 1050 -16.81 34.57 59.50
CA TYR A 1050 -18.14 33.93 59.49
C TYR A 1050 -18.40 32.84 60.55
N TYR A 1051 -17.42 32.47 61.38
CA TYR A 1051 -17.57 31.47 62.44
C TYR A 1051 -17.42 32.05 63.87
N ASP A 1052 -17.90 31.32 64.87
CA ASP A 1052 -17.68 31.59 66.29
C ASP A 1052 -16.49 30.79 66.86
N CYS A 1053 -16.11 31.05 68.11
CA CYS A 1053 -14.96 30.40 68.77
C CYS A 1053 -15.09 28.88 69.00
N ASN A 1054 -16.26 28.29 68.71
CA ASN A 1054 -16.47 26.86 68.75
C ASN A 1054 -16.56 26.25 67.34
N GLY A 1055 -16.29 27.04 66.30
CA GLY A 1055 -16.39 26.64 64.90
C GLY A 1055 -17.83 26.59 64.38
N ASN A 1056 -18.81 27.20 65.07
CA ASN A 1056 -20.18 27.25 64.55
C ASN A 1056 -20.33 28.46 63.64
N CYS A 1057 -21.04 28.28 62.53
CA CYS A 1057 -21.36 29.36 61.64
C CYS A 1057 -22.24 30.45 62.31
N LEU A 1058 -22.00 31.73 61.97
CA LEU A 1058 -22.73 32.88 62.49
C LEU A 1058 -24.05 33.16 61.73
N ASN A 1059 -24.11 32.83 60.43
CA ASN A 1059 -25.30 32.88 59.57
C ASN A 1059 -25.35 31.60 58.73
N ASP A 1060 -26.24 30.69 59.10
CA ASP A 1060 -26.45 29.38 58.49
C ASP A 1060 -27.98 29.18 58.42
N SER A 1061 -28.55 29.50 57.27
CA SER A 1061 -29.97 29.67 57.04
C SER A 1061 -30.70 28.35 56.80
N ASP A 1062 -30.02 27.34 56.25
CA ASP A 1062 -30.56 26.02 55.93
C ASP A 1062 -30.11 24.92 56.92
N GLY A 1063 -29.07 25.18 57.71
CA GLY A 1063 -28.68 24.43 58.90
C GLY A 1063 -27.72 23.27 58.62
N ASP A 1064 -26.99 23.30 57.51
CA ASP A 1064 -26.11 22.21 57.08
C ASP A 1064 -24.69 22.28 57.69
N GLY A 1065 -24.35 23.42 58.32
CA GLY A 1065 -23.07 23.67 58.99
C GLY A 1065 -22.05 24.45 58.15
N VAL A 1066 -22.38 24.81 56.91
CA VAL A 1066 -21.68 25.81 56.10
C VAL A 1066 -22.32 27.19 56.34
N CYS A 1067 -21.56 28.27 56.15
CA CYS A 1067 -22.11 29.62 56.30
C CYS A 1067 -22.72 30.15 55.01
N ASP A 1068 -23.82 30.90 55.11
CA ASP A 1068 -24.50 31.58 54.00
C ASP A 1068 -23.53 32.38 53.11
N GLU A 1069 -22.48 32.98 53.70
CA GLU A 1069 -21.47 33.76 52.97
C GLU A 1069 -20.38 32.91 52.28
N LEU A 1070 -20.36 31.60 52.52
CA LEU A 1070 -19.41 30.59 52.03
C LEU A 1070 -20.10 29.48 51.22
N GLU A 1071 -21.40 29.58 50.99
CA GLU A 1071 -22.17 28.64 50.19
C GLU A 1071 -21.74 28.67 48.71
N ILE A 1072 -21.58 27.49 48.12
CA ILE A 1072 -21.28 27.30 46.70
C ILE A 1072 -22.56 26.82 46.03
N LEU A 1073 -23.14 27.68 45.18
CA LEU A 1073 -24.33 27.39 44.39
C LEU A 1073 -24.00 26.42 43.25
N GLY A 1074 -24.73 25.31 43.16
CA GLY A 1074 -24.59 24.30 42.12
C GLY A 1074 -25.55 23.14 42.35
N CYS A 1075 -25.43 22.08 41.54
CA CYS A 1075 -26.26 20.89 41.73
C CYS A 1075 -25.70 20.00 42.86
N THR A 1076 -26.49 19.76 43.90
CA THR A 1076 -26.14 18.93 45.07
C THR A 1076 -26.75 17.52 45.00
N ASP A 1077 -27.60 17.26 44.00
CA ASP A 1077 -28.18 15.95 43.75
C ASP A 1077 -27.14 15.03 43.13
N ALA A 1078 -26.68 14.04 43.90
CA ALA A 1078 -25.69 13.05 43.46
C ALA A 1078 -26.17 12.17 42.30
N GLU A 1079 -27.46 12.23 41.94
CA GLU A 1079 -28.09 11.53 40.83
C GLU A 1079 -28.18 12.40 39.55
N ALA A 1080 -27.72 13.65 39.59
CA ALA A 1080 -27.66 14.56 38.44
C ALA A 1080 -26.26 14.60 37.79
N ASP A 1081 -26.17 14.81 36.48
CA ASP A 1081 -24.91 14.68 35.74
C ASP A 1081 -23.96 15.85 35.91
N ASN A 1082 -24.48 17.03 36.23
CA ASN A 1082 -23.67 18.18 36.63
C ASN A 1082 -23.58 18.32 38.16
N TYR A 1083 -23.75 17.20 38.88
CA TYR A 1083 -23.47 17.13 40.31
C TYR A 1083 -22.08 17.68 40.60
N ASN A 1084 -22.02 18.61 41.55
CA ASN A 1084 -20.77 19.18 42.01
C ASN A 1084 -20.63 18.84 43.49
N GLU A 1085 -19.61 18.03 43.82
CA GLU A 1085 -19.34 17.62 45.20
C GLU A 1085 -18.98 18.80 46.12
N ASP A 1086 -18.55 19.93 45.55
CA ASP A 1086 -18.27 21.17 46.27
C ASP A 1086 -19.50 22.08 46.39
N ALA A 1087 -20.62 21.79 45.72
CA ALA A 1087 -21.85 22.57 45.84
C ALA A 1087 -22.51 22.30 47.19
N THR A 1088 -22.73 23.36 47.96
CA THR A 1088 -23.35 23.28 49.28
C THR A 1088 -24.82 23.65 49.24
N ASP A 1089 -25.32 24.25 48.14
CA ASP A 1089 -26.71 24.69 48.05
C ASP A 1089 -27.28 24.63 46.62
N GLU A 1090 -28.52 24.15 46.50
CA GLU A 1090 -29.19 23.86 45.22
C GLU A 1090 -29.68 25.12 44.51
N ASP A 1091 -29.07 25.47 43.37
CA ASP A 1091 -29.44 26.65 42.60
C ASP A 1091 -30.43 26.38 41.46
N GLY A 1092 -30.86 25.12 41.32
CA GLY A 1092 -31.74 24.66 40.25
C GLY A 1092 -31.03 24.47 38.91
N SER A 1093 -29.69 24.43 38.91
CA SER A 1093 -28.88 24.11 37.74
C SER A 1093 -28.79 22.62 37.45
N CYS A 1094 -29.34 21.73 38.29
CA CYS A 1094 -29.29 20.28 38.08
C CYS A 1094 -29.79 19.86 36.68
N GLN A 1095 -28.87 19.25 35.94
CA GLN A 1095 -29.06 18.68 34.62
C GLN A 1095 -29.21 17.19 34.82
N TYR A 1096 -30.35 16.68 34.35
CA TYR A 1096 -30.59 15.26 34.24
C TYR A 1096 -30.60 14.96 32.76
N LEU A 1097 -29.47 14.42 32.31
CA LEU A 1097 -29.21 14.00 30.95
C LEU A 1097 -30.09 12.78 30.66
N GLY A 1098 -30.79 12.84 29.54
CA GLY A 1098 -31.62 11.75 29.06
C GLY A 1098 -32.52 12.21 27.93
N CYS A 1099 -33.19 11.26 27.28
CA CYS A 1099 -33.94 11.58 26.09
C CYS A 1099 -35.16 12.46 26.38
N THR A 1100 -35.21 13.67 25.79
CA THR A 1100 -36.32 14.62 26.00
C THR A 1100 -37.40 14.55 24.93
N ASN A 1101 -37.23 13.69 23.91
CA ASN A 1101 -38.16 13.54 22.79
C ASN A 1101 -39.30 12.55 23.13
N PRO A 1102 -40.56 13.00 23.28
CA PRO A 1102 -41.69 12.15 23.68
C PRO A 1102 -42.13 11.08 22.66
N ASN A 1103 -41.52 11.05 21.48
CA ASN A 1103 -41.74 10.01 20.47
C ASN A 1103 -40.59 9.00 20.38
N ALA A 1104 -39.51 9.19 21.14
CA ALA A 1104 -38.43 8.21 21.28
C ALA A 1104 -38.82 7.11 22.27
N GLU A 1105 -38.30 5.89 22.10
CA GLU A 1105 -38.66 4.76 22.96
C GLU A 1105 -38.11 4.88 24.37
N ASN A 1106 -36.90 5.41 24.51
CA ASN A 1106 -36.30 5.69 25.81
C ASN A 1106 -36.58 7.11 26.29
N TYR A 1107 -37.69 7.72 25.84
CA TYR A 1107 -38.13 9.01 26.35
C TYR A 1107 -38.21 8.99 27.86
N ASP A 1108 -37.41 9.84 28.51
CA ASP A 1108 -37.36 9.97 29.95
C ASP A 1108 -38.15 11.22 30.37
N GLU A 1109 -39.25 11.00 31.10
CA GLU A 1109 -40.06 12.10 31.62
C GLU A 1109 -39.35 12.93 32.71
N GLY A 1110 -38.24 12.41 33.26
CA GLY A 1110 -37.37 13.06 34.25
C GLY A 1110 -36.21 13.86 33.65
N ALA A 1111 -35.85 13.62 32.39
CA ALA A 1111 -34.76 14.33 31.72
C ALA A 1111 -35.16 15.77 31.37
N ASN A 1112 -34.28 16.73 31.65
CA ASN A 1112 -34.52 18.15 31.39
C ASN A 1112 -33.54 18.76 30.38
N LEU A 1113 -32.54 17.98 29.98
CA LEU A 1113 -31.55 18.33 28.97
C LEU A 1113 -31.26 17.08 28.14
N ASP A 1114 -31.44 17.18 26.82
CA ASP A 1114 -31.21 16.08 25.91
C ASP A 1114 -29.71 15.82 25.77
N ASP A 1115 -29.31 14.60 26.08
CA ASP A 1115 -27.91 14.15 26.10
C ASP A 1115 -27.52 13.40 24.82
N GLY A 1116 -28.42 13.37 23.84
CA GLY A 1116 -28.24 12.63 22.60
C GLY A 1116 -28.57 11.15 22.72
N SER A 1117 -29.01 10.68 23.90
CA SER A 1117 -29.39 9.28 24.11
C SER A 1117 -30.74 8.91 23.49
N CYS A 1118 -31.51 9.85 22.93
CA CYS A 1118 -32.82 9.55 22.34
C CYS A 1118 -32.77 8.45 21.28
N ILE A 1119 -33.47 7.34 21.56
CA ILE A 1119 -33.66 6.18 20.69
C ILE A 1119 -34.95 6.38 19.90
N VAL A 1120 -34.81 6.79 18.65
CA VAL A 1120 -35.89 6.89 17.67
C VAL A 1120 -35.78 5.68 16.76
N LEU A 1121 -36.76 4.78 16.86
CA LEU A 1121 -36.79 3.53 16.13
C LEU A 1121 -37.11 3.72 14.63
N GLY A 1122 -36.29 3.10 13.80
CA GLY A 1122 -36.44 3.03 12.35
C GLY A 1122 -35.12 2.66 11.68
N CYS A 1123 -35.13 2.32 10.39
CA CYS A 1123 -33.92 1.85 9.73
C CYS A 1123 -32.78 2.89 9.74
N THR A 1124 -31.62 2.55 10.33
CA THR A 1124 -30.46 3.45 10.48
C THR A 1124 -29.36 3.24 9.43
N ASN A 1125 -29.50 2.23 8.56
CA ASN A 1125 -28.53 1.92 7.52
C ASN A 1125 -28.78 2.78 6.25
N PRO A 1126 -27.88 3.70 5.86
CA PRO A 1126 -28.05 4.57 4.69
C PRO A 1126 -28.15 3.84 3.34
N ALA A 1127 -27.79 2.55 3.32
CA ALA A 1127 -27.83 1.68 2.13
C ALA A 1127 -29.09 0.78 2.05
N ALA A 1128 -29.97 0.81 3.07
CA ALA A 1128 -31.23 0.06 3.09
C ALA A 1128 -32.39 0.90 2.56
N ASP A 1129 -33.34 0.27 1.88
CA ASP A 1129 -34.36 0.97 1.05
C ASP A 1129 -35.34 1.83 1.87
N ASN A 1130 -35.46 1.58 3.16
CA ASN A 1130 -36.33 2.30 4.08
C ASN A 1130 -35.56 3.10 5.14
N TYR A 1131 -34.32 3.49 4.84
CA TYR A 1131 -33.47 4.33 5.69
C TYR A 1131 -34.21 5.60 6.16
N ASN A 1132 -34.22 5.80 7.48
CA ASN A 1132 -34.79 6.97 8.13
C ASN A 1132 -33.67 7.80 8.78
N ILE A 1133 -33.42 8.99 8.22
CA ILE A 1133 -32.36 9.91 8.67
C ILE A 1133 -32.55 10.45 10.09
N GLU A 1134 -33.75 10.33 10.68
CA GLU A 1134 -34.02 10.72 12.08
C GLU A 1134 -34.00 9.53 13.05
N ALA A 1135 -33.75 8.30 12.59
CA ALA A 1135 -33.63 7.12 13.44
C ALA A 1135 -32.21 6.98 14.01
N THR A 1136 -32.10 6.71 15.31
CA THR A 1136 -30.84 6.57 16.05
C THR A 1136 -30.56 5.13 16.46
N ASP A 1137 -31.55 4.25 16.37
CA ASP A 1137 -31.47 2.82 16.66
C ASP A 1137 -32.39 2.04 15.71
N ASP A 1138 -31.88 0.94 15.16
CA ASP A 1138 -32.55 0.14 14.13
C ASP A 1138 -33.60 -0.79 14.76
N ASP A 1139 -34.86 -0.67 14.36
CA ASP A 1139 -35.96 -1.51 14.84
C ASP A 1139 -36.11 -2.83 14.05
N GLY A 1140 -35.09 -3.16 13.25
CA GLY A 1140 -35.06 -4.32 12.38
C GLY A 1140 -35.93 -4.14 11.15
N SER A 1141 -36.38 -2.92 10.88
CA SER A 1141 -37.11 -2.61 9.66
C SER A 1141 -36.18 -2.44 8.46
N CYS A 1142 -34.84 -2.32 8.63
CA CYS A 1142 -33.91 -2.18 7.52
C CYS A 1142 -33.98 -3.35 6.53
N GLU A 1143 -34.36 -3.06 5.29
CA GLU A 1143 -34.34 -4.05 4.21
C GLU A 1143 -33.20 -3.78 3.20
N ALA A 1144 -32.34 -4.79 3.01
CA ALA A 1144 -31.27 -4.83 2.01
C ALA A 1144 -31.05 -6.27 1.51
N THR A 1145 -30.71 -6.45 0.22
CA THR A 1145 -30.50 -7.75 -0.45
C THR A 1145 -29.06 -7.97 -0.90
N GLY A 1146 -28.53 -9.18 -0.66
CA GLY A 1146 -27.14 -9.59 -0.93
C GLY A 1146 -26.82 -10.96 -0.29
N CYS A 1147 -25.58 -11.43 -0.35
CA CYS A 1147 -25.22 -12.79 0.11
C CYS A 1147 -25.55 -13.06 1.60
N THR A 1148 -26.38 -14.09 1.88
CA THR A 1148 -26.81 -14.46 3.25
C THR A 1148 -26.16 -15.73 3.83
N TYR A 1149 -25.27 -16.40 3.09
CA TYR A 1149 -24.61 -17.62 3.56
C TYR A 1149 -23.36 -17.32 4.40
N GLN A 1150 -23.43 -17.56 5.72
CA GLN A 1150 -22.36 -17.28 6.70
C GLN A 1150 -20.96 -17.85 6.39
N GLY A 1151 -20.87 -18.84 5.50
CA GLY A 1151 -19.59 -19.44 5.07
C GLY A 1151 -18.95 -18.79 3.83
N ALA A 1152 -19.62 -17.82 3.22
CA ALA A 1152 -19.14 -17.10 2.04
C ALA A 1152 -18.30 -15.88 2.47
N THR A 1153 -17.25 -15.60 1.73
CA THR A 1153 -16.29 -14.51 1.90
C THR A 1153 -16.88 -13.11 1.72
N ASN A 1154 -17.96 -12.96 0.96
CA ASN A 1154 -18.73 -11.72 0.85
C ASN A 1154 -20.10 -11.84 1.54
N TYR A 1155 -20.22 -12.76 2.50
CA TYR A 1155 -21.37 -12.82 3.40
C TYR A 1155 -21.49 -11.53 4.19
N ASP A 1156 -22.68 -10.95 4.19
CA ASP A 1156 -23.01 -9.84 5.07
C ASP A 1156 -24.32 -10.14 5.80
N ALA A 1157 -24.25 -10.06 7.13
CA ALA A 1157 -25.32 -10.45 8.02
C ALA A 1157 -26.51 -9.47 8.00
N ILE A 1158 -26.35 -8.28 7.40
CA ILE A 1158 -27.43 -7.28 7.25
C ILE A 1158 -28.36 -7.57 6.06
N ASN A 1159 -27.96 -8.45 5.13
CA ASN A 1159 -28.80 -8.83 4.00
C ASN A 1159 -29.85 -9.84 4.46
N THR A 1160 -31.13 -9.51 4.31
CA THR A 1160 -32.22 -10.34 4.83
C THR A 1160 -32.78 -11.31 3.78
N SER A 1161 -32.36 -11.18 2.52
CA SER A 1161 -32.63 -12.15 1.45
C SER A 1161 -31.46 -12.26 0.46
N ASP A 1162 -31.11 -13.52 0.14
CA ASP A 1162 -29.99 -13.89 -0.73
C ASP A 1162 -30.31 -13.64 -2.20
N ASP A 1163 -29.47 -12.85 -2.86
CA ASP A 1163 -29.57 -12.56 -4.29
C ASP A 1163 -28.71 -13.51 -5.15
N GLY A 1164 -27.98 -14.44 -4.52
CA GLY A 1164 -27.12 -15.42 -5.18
C GLY A 1164 -25.68 -14.97 -5.38
N SER A 1165 -25.28 -13.83 -4.79
CA SER A 1165 -23.94 -13.27 -4.91
C SER A 1165 -22.86 -13.95 -4.04
N CYS A 1166 -23.18 -15.01 -3.29
CA CYS A 1166 -22.26 -15.63 -2.33
C CYS A 1166 -20.98 -16.25 -2.94
N ILE A 1167 -19.83 -15.79 -2.46
CA ILE A 1167 -18.48 -16.17 -2.87
C ILE A 1167 -17.85 -17.04 -1.79
N PHE A 1168 -17.46 -18.27 -2.09
CA PHE A 1168 -16.75 -19.18 -1.18
C PHE A 1168 -15.31 -19.33 -1.67
N LEU A 1169 -14.35 -18.81 -0.89
CA LEU A 1169 -12.93 -18.89 -1.20
C LEU A 1169 -12.33 -20.27 -0.88
N GLY A 1170 -11.49 -20.74 -1.78
CA GLY A 1170 -10.70 -21.97 -1.64
C GLY A 1170 -10.27 -22.48 -3.01
N CYS A 1171 -9.31 -23.41 -3.04
CA CYS A 1171 -8.82 -23.91 -4.31
C CYS A 1171 -9.96 -24.52 -5.15
N THR A 1172 -10.25 -23.91 -6.30
CA THR A 1172 -11.34 -24.31 -7.20
C THR A 1172 -10.88 -25.31 -8.25
N ASP A 1173 -9.56 -25.50 -8.36
CA ASP A 1173 -8.97 -26.44 -9.29
C ASP A 1173 -8.90 -27.85 -8.71
N SER A 1174 -9.69 -28.75 -9.29
CA SER A 1174 -9.81 -30.16 -8.89
C SER A 1174 -8.52 -30.99 -8.94
N VAL A 1175 -7.45 -30.49 -9.60
CA VAL A 1175 -6.12 -31.16 -9.64
C VAL A 1175 -5.13 -30.65 -8.59
N ALA A 1176 -5.42 -29.57 -7.87
CA ALA A 1176 -4.60 -29.18 -6.72
C ALA A 1176 -4.86 -30.12 -5.53
N ILE A 1177 -3.83 -30.35 -4.72
CA ILE A 1177 -3.93 -31.31 -3.60
C ILE A 1177 -4.86 -30.84 -2.48
N ASN A 1178 -5.22 -29.56 -2.46
CA ASN A 1178 -6.12 -28.93 -1.48
C ASN A 1178 -7.42 -28.36 -2.11
N PHE A 1179 -7.92 -28.93 -3.21
CA PHE A 1179 -9.22 -28.59 -3.82
C PHE A 1179 -10.42 -28.67 -2.86
N ILE A 1180 -11.34 -27.68 -2.92
CA ILE A 1180 -12.56 -27.61 -2.10
C ILE A 1180 -13.83 -27.54 -2.99
N VAL A 1181 -14.71 -28.54 -2.84
CA VAL A 1181 -15.89 -28.76 -3.72
C VAL A 1181 -17.01 -27.69 -3.64
N HIS A 1182 -17.00 -26.81 -2.65
CA HIS A 1182 -17.97 -25.70 -2.53
C HIS A 1182 -17.33 -24.33 -2.77
N ALA A 1183 -16.03 -24.26 -3.10
CA ALA A 1183 -15.37 -23.01 -3.45
C ALA A 1183 -15.77 -22.60 -4.87
N ASN A 1184 -16.18 -21.35 -5.06
CA ASN A 1184 -16.57 -20.78 -6.36
C ASN A 1184 -15.72 -19.56 -6.75
N SER A 1185 -14.70 -19.24 -5.95
CA SER A 1185 -13.66 -18.27 -6.26
C SER A 1185 -12.34 -18.76 -5.67
N ASP A 1186 -11.30 -18.80 -6.51
CA ASP A 1186 -9.99 -19.34 -6.13
C ASP A 1186 -9.20 -18.32 -5.29
N ASP A 1187 -8.74 -18.72 -4.11
CA ASP A 1187 -7.99 -17.85 -3.20
C ASP A 1187 -6.47 -17.94 -3.40
N GLY A 1188 -6.03 -18.63 -4.46
CA GLY A 1188 -4.61 -18.83 -4.76
C GLY A 1188 -3.92 -19.79 -3.80
N SER A 1189 -4.67 -20.45 -2.91
CA SER A 1189 -4.13 -21.45 -1.99
C SER A 1189 -3.83 -22.78 -2.66
N CYS A 1190 -4.15 -22.97 -3.95
CA CYS A 1190 -3.93 -24.22 -4.67
C CYS A 1190 -2.45 -24.63 -4.60
N VAL A 1191 -2.18 -25.71 -3.87
CA VAL A 1191 -0.85 -26.30 -3.71
C VAL A 1191 -0.65 -27.35 -4.80
N TYR A 1192 0.47 -27.25 -5.50
CA TYR A 1192 0.93 -28.22 -6.48
C TYR A 1192 2.35 -28.65 -6.13
N GLU A 1193 2.70 -29.91 -6.38
CA GLU A 1193 3.97 -30.49 -5.93
C GLU A 1193 5.18 -29.95 -6.75
N GLU A 1194 6.29 -29.57 -6.09
CA GLU A 1194 7.47 -28.96 -6.74
C GLU A 1194 8.27 -29.94 -7.62
N CYS A 1195 8.63 -29.46 -8.81
CA CYS A 1195 9.46 -30.16 -9.80
C CYS A 1195 10.94 -30.21 -9.36
N THR A 1196 11.42 -31.40 -8.99
CA THR A 1196 12.85 -31.68 -8.87
C THR A 1196 13.31 -32.65 -9.95
N GLY A 1197 14.02 -32.10 -10.94
CA GLY A 1197 15.03 -32.83 -11.73
C GLY A 1197 14.69 -33.15 -13.18
N GLU A 1198 15.34 -32.38 -14.05
CA GLU A 1198 15.72 -32.64 -15.44
C GLU A 1198 14.67 -32.52 -16.57
N SER A 1199 15.03 -31.55 -17.44
CA SER A 1199 14.62 -31.26 -18.81
C SER A 1199 13.19 -30.81 -19.05
N ASP A 1200 13.02 -29.51 -19.31
CA ASP A 1200 12.16 -29.07 -20.43
C ASP A 1200 12.53 -27.65 -20.88
N CYS A 1201 13.46 -27.58 -21.83
CA CYS A 1201 13.46 -26.50 -22.83
C CYS A 1201 13.94 -27.08 -24.16
N PRO A 1202 13.05 -27.64 -25.00
CA PRO A 1202 13.41 -28.47 -26.16
C PRO A 1202 14.17 -27.75 -27.29
N PHE A 1203 14.30 -26.43 -27.23
CA PHE A 1203 14.90 -25.61 -28.30
C PHE A 1203 16.15 -24.82 -27.87
N ASP A 1204 16.61 -24.97 -26.64
CA ASP A 1204 17.94 -24.55 -26.20
C ASP A 1204 18.95 -25.61 -26.64
N ALA A 1205 19.41 -25.51 -27.89
CA ALA A 1205 20.21 -26.53 -28.54
C ALA A 1205 21.65 -26.59 -27.98
N ASN A 1206 22.12 -25.50 -27.34
CA ASN A 1206 23.47 -25.41 -26.80
C ASN A 1206 23.53 -25.60 -25.27
N GLY A 1207 22.40 -25.51 -24.57
CA GLY A 1207 22.21 -25.89 -23.17
C GLY A 1207 22.67 -24.81 -22.18
N ASP A 1208 22.62 -23.54 -22.55
CA ASP A 1208 23.02 -22.41 -21.70
C ASP A 1208 21.86 -21.77 -20.93
N GLY A 1209 20.63 -22.23 -21.16
CA GLY A 1209 19.41 -21.79 -20.48
C GLY A 1209 18.64 -20.68 -21.20
N GLU A 1210 19.05 -20.22 -22.38
CA GLU A 1210 18.29 -19.26 -23.19
C GLU A 1210 18.21 -19.67 -24.69
N ILE A 1211 17.08 -19.41 -25.35
CA ILE A 1211 16.90 -19.70 -26.78
C ILE A 1211 17.21 -18.46 -27.61
N GLY A 1212 18.37 -18.43 -28.29
CA GLY A 1212 18.89 -17.25 -28.98
C GLY A 1212 19.38 -17.49 -30.41
N SER A 1213 19.84 -16.41 -31.07
CA SER A 1213 20.35 -16.49 -32.45
C SER A 1213 21.58 -17.40 -32.62
N ALA A 1214 22.25 -17.74 -31.51
CA ALA A 1214 23.34 -18.70 -31.47
C ALA A 1214 22.87 -20.14 -31.72
N ASP A 1215 21.74 -20.55 -31.14
CA ASP A 1215 21.12 -21.87 -31.33
C ASP A 1215 20.65 -22.10 -32.77
N LEU A 1216 20.12 -21.03 -33.38
CA LEU A 1216 19.68 -21.06 -34.78
C LEU A 1216 20.86 -21.20 -35.76
N LEU A 1217 22.01 -20.61 -35.44
CA LEU A 1217 23.24 -20.75 -36.25
C LEU A 1217 23.84 -22.15 -36.12
N GLU A 1218 23.75 -22.77 -34.94
CA GLU A 1218 24.22 -24.13 -34.71
C GLU A 1218 23.32 -25.16 -35.42
N PHE A 1219 22.00 -24.93 -35.40
CA PHE A 1219 21.04 -25.73 -36.15
C PHE A 1219 21.24 -25.61 -37.67
N LEU A 1220 21.46 -24.41 -38.21
CA LEU A 1220 21.66 -24.21 -39.65
C LEU A 1220 23.00 -24.78 -40.17
N VAL A 1221 24.00 -24.94 -39.31
CA VAL A 1221 25.27 -25.60 -39.64
C VAL A 1221 25.11 -27.13 -39.68
N ALA A 1222 24.21 -27.69 -38.87
CA ALA A 1222 23.89 -29.12 -38.83
C ALA A 1222 22.80 -29.52 -39.85
N TYR A 1223 21.98 -28.58 -40.32
CA TYR A 1223 20.82 -28.84 -41.17
C TYR A 1223 21.22 -29.40 -42.54
N GLY A 1224 20.91 -30.68 -42.76
CA GLY A 1224 21.20 -31.42 -43.99
C GLY A 1224 22.44 -32.32 -43.94
N GLN A 1225 23.10 -32.46 -42.78
CA GLN A 1225 24.11 -33.50 -42.57
C GLN A 1225 23.41 -34.83 -42.21
N ALA A 1226 23.76 -35.92 -42.89
CA ALA A 1226 23.23 -37.24 -42.57
C ALA A 1226 24.02 -37.85 -41.40
N CYS A 1227 23.34 -38.23 -40.32
CA CYS A 1227 23.96 -38.90 -39.18
C CYS A 1227 23.69 -40.41 -39.19
N GLU A 1228 24.71 -41.20 -39.56
CA GLU A 1228 24.88 -42.56 -39.06
C GLU A 1228 25.75 -42.47 -37.78
N ASN A 1229 25.17 -42.88 -36.65
CA ASN A 1229 25.68 -42.84 -35.27
C ASN A 1229 25.53 -41.49 -34.56
N LEU A 1230 24.36 -41.28 -33.97
CA LEU A 1230 24.21 -40.99 -32.55
C LEU A 1230 23.02 -41.81 -32.03
#